data_AF-A0A6A5YZ76-F1
#
_entry.id   AF-A0A6A5YZ76-F1
#
_cell.length_a   1.000
_cell.length_b   1.000
_cell.length_c   1.000
_cell.angle_alpha   90.00
_cell.angle_beta   90.00
_cell.angle_gamma   90.00
#
_symmetry.space_group_name_H-M   'P 1'
#
loop_
_entity.id
_entity.type
_entity.pdbx_description
1 polymer ?
#
loop_
_entity_poly.entity_id
_entity_poly.type
_entity_poly.pdbx_seq_one_letter_code
_entity_poly.pdbx_strand_id
1 'polypeptide(L)'
;MPSPPESAAGRSFPTIKYVRTFITQGPGSGGDYHNVHGGHWLIDSKISTPMSQYEEYRKSRTSWGINVLGSFCVELEATDGSKGFATGFGGPPACWLVAEHFERFLVGQDPRDTNHMFEQMYRGSMFYGRKGLPVAVISVIDLAIWDLLGKIRNEPVYKMIGGATRERLNFYCTGPEPAAAKAMGFFGAKVPLPYGPGEGVEGLKKNVEFLRKHRESVGPDFPLMVDCYMSLNVPYTIEVVKATEDLNLNWWEECLSPDDTDGFELIKRAHPRMKFTTGEHEYSRYGFRKLIEGRNLDILQPDVMWVGGMTELLKIAAMAAAYDIPVVPHASGPYSYHFVVSQANSPFQEYLANSPDGKSVLPVFGDLFLNEPIPMKGYLDVADLDKPGFGLELNPKARLIDATNILNPAPAKSLKTVEEQQANGVQANGHAAVDNFLLMHIARLQTGKRLYRYECTMTVHHERAPNAAPAARNLLPAFTHRPRTQLHRFLLQPPRYPAFTMAAIKDTINSALEALHITSPAQQGAPAQEPSEDQVKELRSKYEKTGQEQVFAFYDKLSTAEKAALFEQLSDFDVDYINQITDKALHPPKEEKTESTIEPLPSNATSSILDSKADDLEKWYNEGLELIAENKVAVVLMAGGQGTRLGSSAPKGCYDIGLPSQKSLFQLQGERIAKVEQLAKKKHGKKSVTVPWYVMTSGPTRGPTQKFFEENNFFGLEKENVTIFEQGVLPCISNEGKILLESKAKVAVAPDGNGGLYQALIQSGVVADMSKRGIHHIHAYCVDNCLVKVADPVFIGFSASKNVDIATKVVRKRNAKESVGLILQKNGRPDVVEYSEISTEDAEAKDSKDAELLKFRAANIVNHYYSYKFLESIPEWARKLPHHVARKKIPYINTETGETIKPEKANGIKLEQFVFDCFPFLTLEQFACMEVKREDEFSPLKNARGTGEDDPDTSKKDIMTQGAKWVQAAGATVVSETSENGIEVSPLISYGGEGLGFLKDRTIQAPAVIEKED
;
A
#
# COMPACT_ATOMS: atom_id res chain seq x y z
N MET A 1 -44.26 -47.29 36.31
CA MET A 1 -43.52 -46.58 35.24
C MET A 1 -42.25 -46.01 35.86
N PRO A 2 -41.12 -45.94 35.14
CA PRO A 2 -39.92 -45.26 35.65
C PRO A 2 -40.17 -43.75 35.78
N SER A 3 -39.38 -43.08 36.61
CA SER A 3 -39.37 -41.63 36.76
C SER A 3 -39.05 -40.93 35.43
N PRO A 4 -39.54 -39.69 35.20
CA PRO A 4 -39.00 -38.84 34.15
C PRO A 4 -37.48 -38.66 34.37
N PRO A 5 -36.66 -38.56 33.30
CA PRO A 5 -35.27 -38.17 33.44
C PRO A 5 -35.19 -36.77 34.04
N GLU A 6 -34.18 -36.53 34.89
CA GLU A 6 -33.92 -35.20 35.42
C GLU A 6 -33.69 -34.21 34.27
N SER A 7 -34.37 -33.07 34.31
CA SER A 7 -34.16 -32.02 33.32
C SER A 7 -32.71 -31.54 33.40
N ALA A 8 -31.94 -31.79 32.36
CA ALA A 8 -30.57 -31.31 32.25
C ALA A 8 -30.57 -29.77 32.19
N ALA A 9 -30.49 -29.12 33.36
CA ALA A 9 -30.17 -27.71 33.48
C ALA A 9 -28.85 -27.49 32.72
N GLY A 10 -28.90 -26.65 31.68
CA GLY A 10 -27.87 -26.62 30.64
C GLY A 10 -26.48 -26.39 31.22
N ARG A 11 -25.60 -27.38 31.11
CA ARG A 11 -24.18 -27.20 31.42
C ARG A 11 -23.62 -26.19 30.42
N SER A 12 -23.19 -25.04 30.92
CA SER A 12 -22.38 -24.08 30.17
C SER A 12 -21.15 -24.79 29.61
N PHE A 13 -20.74 -24.45 28.39
CA PHE A 13 -19.49 -24.94 27.84
C PHE A 13 -18.31 -24.42 28.69
N PRO A 14 -17.21 -25.19 28.87
CA PRO A 14 -16.08 -24.74 29.68
C PRO A 14 -15.42 -23.50 29.06
N THR A 15 -15.18 -22.47 29.88
CA THR A 15 -14.46 -21.25 29.49
C THR A 15 -12.99 -21.33 29.89
N ILE A 16 -12.12 -20.56 29.24
CA ILE A 16 -10.70 -20.46 29.57
C ILE A 16 -10.56 -19.81 30.95
N LYS A 17 -9.92 -20.51 31.88
CA LYS A 17 -9.79 -20.13 33.30
C LYS A 17 -8.40 -19.60 33.64
N TYR A 18 -7.35 -20.20 33.06
CA TYR A 18 -5.96 -19.75 33.22
C TYR A 18 -5.18 -19.83 31.91
N VAL A 19 -4.29 -18.86 31.73
CA VAL A 19 -3.23 -18.87 30.72
C VAL A 19 -1.90 -19.04 31.46
N ARG A 20 -1.07 -19.99 31.04
CA ARG A 20 0.30 -20.17 31.57
C ARG A 20 1.30 -20.23 30.43
N THR A 21 2.50 -19.69 30.64
CA THR A 21 3.56 -19.69 29.63
C THR A 21 4.87 -20.25 30.19
N PHE A 22 5.60 -20.95 29.31
CA PHE A 22 6.81 -21.67 29.68
C PHE A 22 7.90 -21.48 28.63
N ILE A 23 9.16 -21.59 29.06
CA ILE A 23 10.34 -21.64 28.18
C ILE A 23 10.98 -23.02 28.28
N THR A 24 11.40 -23.59 27.14
CA THR A 24 12.08 -24.90 27.07
C THR A 24 13.55 -24.76 27.47
N GLN A 25 14.00 -25.51 28.46
CA GLN A 25 15.39 -25.48 28.93
C GLN A 25 16.30 -26.44 28.14
N GLY A 26 16.85 -25.93 27.04
CA GLY A 26 17.89 -26.60 26.25
C GLY A 26 17.68 -26.43 24.74
N PRO A 27 18.70 -26.74 23.93
CA PRO A 27 18.57 -26.78 22.48
C PRO A 27 17.87 -28.07 22.02
N GLY A 28 17.20 -28.02 20.86
CA GLY A 28 16.55 -29.16 20.20
C GLY A 28 15.19 -29.54 20.79
N SER A 29 14.46 -28.60 21.41
CA SER A 29 13.15 -28.83 22.02
C SER A 29 12.21 -27.62 21.84
N GLY A 30 10.94 -27.88 21.52
CA GLY A 30 9.96 -26.84 21.19
C GLY A 30 10.08 -26.27 19.77
N GLY A 31 9.38 -25.16 19.51
CA GLY A 31 9.16 -24.62 18.15
C GLY A 31 10.18 -23.63 17.56
N ASP A 32 11.39 -23.46 18.11
CA ASP A 32 12.50 -22.76 17.42
C ASP A 32 13.46 -23.78 16.78
N TYR A 33 13.30 -24.01 15.47
CA TYR A 33 14.12 -24.94 14.67
C TYR A 33 15.63 -24.62 14.69
N HIS A 34 16.02 -23.39 15.03
CA HIS A 34 17.41 -22.94 14.99
C HIS A 34 18.11 -23.01 16.34
N ASN A 35 17.38 -23.20 17.43
CA ASN A 35 17.91 -23.42 18.77
C ASN A 35 18.43 -24.86 18.92
N VAL A 36 19.45 -25.25 18.15
CA VAL A 36 20.02 -26.61 18.10
C VAL A 36 21.51 -26.63 18.49
N HIS A 37 22.06 -27.81 18.78
CA HIS A 37 23.49 -27.96 19.06
C HIS A 37 24.36 -27.71 17.81
N GLY A 38 25.54 -27.12 18.02
CA GLY A 38 26.54 -26.91 16.96
C GLY A 38 26.95 -28.22 16.24
N GLY A 39 27.20 -28.11 14.95
CA GLY A 39 27.36 -29.24 14.02
C GLY A 39 26.06 -29.69 13.35
N HIS A 40 24.90 -29.14 13.73
CA HIS A 40 23.63 -29.39 13.05
C HIS A 40 23.54 -28.63 11.72
N TRP A 41 23.09 -29.28 10.64
CA TRP A 41 23.09 -28.71 9.29
C TRP A 41 22.35 -27.36 9.20
N LEU A 42 21.16 -27.25 9.82
CA LEU A 42 20.35 -26.03 9.89
C LEU A 42 21.10 -24.76 10.32
N ILE A 43 22.17 -24.87 11.11
CA ILE A 43 22.91 -23.70 11.60
C ILE A 43 24.34 -23.60 11.07
N ASP A 44 25.05 -24.71 10.88
CA ASP A 44 26.49 -24.73 10.59
C ASP A 44 26.87 -25.30 9.20
N SER A 45 25.90 -25.74 8.40
CA SER A 45 26.13 -25.92 6.96
C SER A 45 26.17 -24.58 6.24
N LYS A 46 26.92 -24.50 5.13
CA LYS A 46 26.89 -23.30 4.29
C LYS A 46 25.53 -23.21 3.58
N ILE A 47 24.72 -22.26 4.02
CA ILE A 47 23.41 -21.90 3.46
C ILE A 47 23.44 -20.40 3.12
N SER A 48 22.83 -20.03 1.99
CA SER A 48 22.65 -18.64 1.60
C SER A 48 21.54 -18.00 2.43
N THR A 49 21.79 -16.81 2.97
CA THR A 49 20.88 -16.09 3.88
C THR A 49 20.98 -14.58 3.63
N PRO A 50 20.06 -13.73 4.12
CA PRO A 50 20.17 -12.27 3.98
C PRO A 50 21.46 -11.70 4.59
N MET A 51 22.02 -12.40 5.59
CA MET A 51 23.28 -12.04 6.25
C MET A 51 24.53 -12.55 5.50
N SER A 52 24.39 -13.45 4.51
CA SER A 52 25.54 -14.02 3.78
C SER A 52 26.27 -13.00 2.90
N GLN A 53 25.73 -11.79 2.70
CA GLN A 53 26.47 -10.67 2.10
C GLN A 53 27.65 -10.21 2.98
N TYR A 54 27.51 -10.29 4.30
CA TYR A 54 28.55 -9.98 5.29
C TYR A 54 29.44 -11.21 5.51
N GLU A 55 30.77 -11.05 5.43
CA GLU A 55 31.70 -12.19 5.41
C GLU A 55 31.84 -12.85 6.80
N GLU A 56 31.78 -12.05 7.86
CA GLU A 56 31.83 -12.48 9.25
C GLU A 56 30.63 -13.36 9.64
N TYR A 57 29.46 -13.10 9.05
CA TYR A 57 28.20 -13.79 9.38
C TYR A 57 27.87 -14.97 8.44
N ARG A 58 28.61 -15.15 7.34
CA ARG A 58 28.37 -16.16 6.28
C ARG A 58 28.57 -17.62 6.73
N LYS A 59 29.21 -17.88 7.87
CA LYS A 59 29.67 -19.24 8.27
C LYS A 59 28.69 -20.05 9.14
N SER A 60 27.86 -19.39 9.94
CA SER A 60 26.87 -20.06 10.80
C SER A 60 25.72 -19.12 11.07
N ARG A 61 24.48 -19.62 11.02
CA ARG A 61 23.27 -18.82 11.23
C ARG A 61 23.14 -18.33 12.69
N THR A 62 23.77 -19.02 13.64
CA THR A 62 23.87 -18.55 15.04
C THR A 62 24.73 -17.30 15.22
N SER A 63 25.68 -17.04 14.31
CA SER A 63 26.64 -15.92 14.45
C SER A 63 26.01 -14.53 14.43
N TRP A 64 24.80 -14.41 13.86
CA TRP A 64 23.97 -13.21 13.83
C TRP A 64 22.69 -13.33 14.67
N GLY A 65 22.57 -14.37 15.49
CA GLY A 65 21.52 -14.50 16.50
C GLY A 65 20.16 -14.98 15.97
N ILE A 66 20.11 -15.80 14.91
CA ILE A 66 18.83 -16.35 14.39
C ILE A 66 17.96 -17.00 15.48
N ASN A 67 18.58 -17.64 16.47
CA ASN A 67 17.95 -18.36 17.59
C ASN A 67 17.92 -17.54 18.90
N VAL A 68 18.08 -16.20 18.84
CA VAL A 68 18.16 -15.34 20.03
C VAL A 68 16.88 -15.33 20.88
N LEU A 69 15.74 -15.69 20.27
CA LEU A 69 14.46 -15.76 20.96
C LEU A 69 14.25 -17.12 21.65
N GLY A 70 14.52 -18.24 20.97
CA GLY A 70 14.25 -19.58 21.49
C GLY A 70 12.76 -19.93 21.53
N SER A 71 12.47 -21.19 21.86
CA SER A 71 11.10 -21.71 21.95
C SER A 71 10.36 -21.18 23.20
N PHE A 72 9.05 -20.98 23.07
CA PHE A 72 8.13 -20.84 24.21
C PHE A 72 6.93 -21.78 24.04
N CYS A 73 6.15 -21.94 25.11
CA CYS A 73 4.92 -22.72 25.13
C CYS A 73 3.78 -21.97 25.83
N VAL A 74 2.54 -22.26 25.42
CA VAL A 74 1.30 -21.80 26.06
C VAL A 74 0.52 -23.01 26.56
N GLU A 75 0.09 -23.00 27.81
CA GLU A 75 -0.94 -23.90 28.35
C GLU A 75 -2.21 -23.09 28.66
N LEU A 76 -3.36 -23.59 28.21
CA LEU A 76 -4.68 -23.05 28.55
C LEU A 76 -5.46 -24.08 29.38
N GLU A 77 -5.85 -23.72 30.61
CA GLU A 77 -6.73 -24.55 31.46
C GLU A 77 -8.15 -23.99 31.41
N ALA A 78 -9.14 -24.83 31.14
CA ALA A 78 -10.56 -24.47 31.16
C ALA A 78 -11.24 -24.74 32.52
N THR A 79 -12.46 -24.24 32.71
CA THR A 79 -13.21 -24.35 33.97
C THR A 79 -13.60 -25.76 34.40
N ASP A 80 -13.55 -26.74 33.48
CA ASP A 80 -13.73 -28.18 33.75
C ASP A 80 -12.41 -28.90 34.12
N GLY A 81 -11.26 -28.23 33.97
CA GLY A 81 -9.93 -28.81 34.14
C GLY A 81 -9.29 -29.36 32.85
N SER A 82 -9.96 -29.26 31.70
CA SER A 82 -9.37 -29.59 30.40
C SER A 82 -8.21 -28.66 30.07
N LYS A 83 -7.19 -29.18 29.37
CA LYS A 83 -5.93 -28.46 29.08
C LYS A 83 -5.48 -28.57 27.63
N GLY A 84 -5.39 -27.42 26.95
CA GLY A 84 -4.71 -27.28 25.66
C GLY A 84 -3.28 -26.82 25.81
N PHE A 85 -2.40 -27.24 24.90
CA PHE A 85 -0.98 -26.90 24.93
C PHE A 85 -0.41 -26.73 23.52
N ALA A 86 0.39 -25.68 23.30
CA ALA A 86 1.13 -25.47 22.05
C ALA A 86 2.52 -24.85 22.27
N THR A 87 3.40 -24.96 21.28
CA THR A 87 4.73 -24.34 21.23
C THR A 87 4.96 -23.55 19.94
N GLY A 88 5.96 -22.66 19.97
CA GLY A 88 6.47 -21.90 18.83
C GLY A 88 7.74 -21.13 19.24
N PHE A 89 8.26 -20.25 18.38
CA PHE A 89 9.39 -19.38 18.73
C PHE A 89 8.93 -18.10 19.45
N GLY A 90 9.83 -17.48 20.22
CA GLY A 90 9.62 -16.14 20.79
C GLY A 90 10.06 -15.96 22.25
N GLY A 91 10.34 -17.06 22.96
CA GLY A 91 10.97 -17.06 24.29
C GLY A 91 10.40 -16.09 25.33
N PRO A 92 11.26 -15.41 26.13
CA PRO A 92 10.80 -14.47 27.16
C PRO A 92 9.95 -13.30 26.63
N PRO A 93 10.29 -12.65 25.49
CA PRO A 93 9.44 -11.64 24.87
C PRO A 93 8.03 -12.15 24.50
N ALA A 94 7.90 -13.40 24.06
CA ALA A 94 6.59 -14.01 23.81
C ALA A 94 5.79 -14.18 25.11
N CYS A 95 6.39 -14.75 26.15
CA CYS A 95 5.74 -14.90 27.46
C CYS A 95 5.29 -13.54 28.04
N TRP A 96 6.08 -12.48 27.83
CA TRP A 96 5.71 -11.11 28.19
C TRP A 96 4.48 -10.60 27.41
N LEU A 97 4.46 -10.79 26.09
CA LEU A 97 3.30 -10.41 25.25
C LEU A 97 2.02 -11.15 25.64
N VAL A 98 2.12 -12.42 26.04
CA VAL A 98 0.97 -13.16 26.59
C VAL A 98 0.48 -12.52 27.89
N ALA A 99 1.35 -12.38 28.90
CA ALA A 99 0.95 -11.95 30.24
C ALA A 99 0.54 -10.47 30.35
N GLU A 100 1.23 -9.57 29.65
CA GLU A 100 0.97 -8.12 29.74
C GLU A 100 0.04 -7.59 28.66
N HIS A 101 -0.19 -8.32 27.56
CA HIS A 101 -1.15 -7.92 26.54
C HIS A 101 -2.28 -8.93 26.34
N PHE A 102 -1.99 -10.15 25.87
CA PHE A 102 -3.02 -11.02 25.28
C PHE A 102 -3.91 -11.78 26.28
N GLU A 103 -3.46 -12.07 27.51
CA GLU A 103 -4.22 -12.80 28.55
C GLU A 103 -5.63 -12.22 28.78
N ARG A 104 -5.77 -10.89 28.70
CA ARG A 104 -7.04 -10.16 28.88
C ARG A 104 -8.12 -10.50 27.85
N PHE A 105 -7.73 -11.04 26.70
CA PHE A 105 -8.61 -11.46 25.61
C PHE A 105 -8.92 -12.96 25.65
N LEU A 106 -8.43 -13.68 26.66
CA LEU A 106 -8.53 -15.13 26.78
C LEU A 106 -9.28 -15.54 28.05
N VAL A 107 -8.92 -14.98 29.20
CA VAL A 107 -9.54 -15.36 30.48
C VAL A 107 -11.03 -15.03 30.49
N GLY A 108 -11.85 -16.03 30.80
CA GLY A 108 -13.31 -15.96 30.80
C GLY A 108 -13.98 -16.25 29.46
N GLN A 109 -13.24 -16.32 28.34
CA GLN A 109 -13.80 -16.57 27.01
C GLN A 109 -14.15 -18.04 26.78
N ASP A 110 -15.09 -18.29 25.87
CA ASP A 110 -15.39 -19.63 25.37
C ASP A 110 -14.37 -20.03 24.29
N PRO A 111 -13.67 -21.18 24.41
CA PRO A 111 -12.64 -21.59 23.45
C PRO A 111 -13.20 -21.94 22.06
N ARG A 112 -14.53 -21.91 21.86
CA ARG A 112 -15.16 -22.00 20.54
C ARG A 112 -15.10 -20.69 19.75
N ASP A 113 -14.95 -19.55 20.42
CA ASP A 113 -15.01 -18.21 19.80
C ASP A 113 -13.65 -17.78 19.22
N THR A 114 -12.99 -18.70 18.52
CA THR A 114 -11.61 -18.57 17.98
C THR A 114 -11.42 -17.31 17.14
N ASN A 115 -12.36 -17.03 16.22
CA ASN A 115 -12.35 -15.81 15.41
C ASN A 115 -12.45 -14.53 16.24
N HIS A 116 -13.18 -14.54 17.37
CA HIS A 116 -13.33 -13.35 18.22
C HIS A 116 -12.04 -13.07 18.98
N MET A 117 -11.48 -14.08 19.65
CA MET A 117 -10.20 -13.97 20.36
C MET A 117 -9.05 -13.60 19.41
N PHE A 118 -9.01 -14.19 18.21
CA PHE A 118 -8.04 -13.81 17.17
C PHE A 118 -8.16 -12.33 16.79
N GLU A 119 -9.37 -11.86 16.45
CA GLU A 119 -9.55 -10.46 16.04
C GLU A 119 -9.28 -9.49 17.20
N GLN A 120 -9.63 -9.83 18.46
CA GLN A 120 -9.27 -9.03 19.62
C GLN A 120 -7.74 -8.87 19.76
N MET A 121 -7.00 -9.99 19.73
CA MET A 121 -5.54 -9.98 19.87
C MET A 121 -4.86 -9.26 18.69
N TYR A 122 -5.26 -9.57 17.45
CA TYR A 122 -4.70 -8.96 16.25
C TYR A 122 -5.00 -7.45 16.19
N ARG A 123 -6.26 -7.05 16.35
CA ARG A 123 -6.66 -5.62 16.30
C ARG A 123 -6.05 -4.82 17.44
N GLY A 124 -6.01 -5.37 18.66
CA GLY A 124 -5.37 -4.75 19.82
C GLY A 124 -3.86 -4.54 19.66
N SER A 125 -3.19 -5.35 18.83
CA SER A 125 -1.75 -5.22 18.57
C SER A 125 -1.39 -4.52 17.26
N MET A 126 -2.33 -4.14 16.39
CA MET A 126 -2.05 -3.57 15.04
C MET A 126 -1.04 -2.42 14.97
N PHE A 127 -0.88 -1.63 16.03
CA PHE A 127 0.10 -0.52 16.04
C PHE A 127 1.57 -1.00 16.11
N TYR A 128 1.82 -2.27 16.47
CA TYR A 128 3.15 -2.89 16.52
C TYR A 128 3.23 -4.33 15.98
N GLY A 129 2.09 -4.99 15.71
CA GLY A 129 1.97 -6.44 15.52
C GLY A 129 1.30 -6.88 14.23
N ARG A 130 1.49 -6.16 13.12
CA ARG A 130 0.94 -6.55 11.78
C ARG A 130 1.74 -7.66 11.07
N LYS A 131 3.00 -7.86 11.47
CA LYS A 131 3.91 -8.94 11.03
C LYS A 131 4.79 -9.35 12.22
N GLY A 132 5.50 -10.48 12.10
CA GLY A 132 6.57 -10.85 13.04
C GLY A 132 6.06 -11.34 14.41
N LEU A 133 6.90 -11.16 15.43
CA LEU A 133 6.74 -11.80 16.76
C LEU A 133 5.32 -11.70 17.35
N PRO A 134 4.59 -10.57 17.36
CA PRO A 134 3.24 -10.55 17.95
C PRO A 134 2.25 -11.48 17.25
N VAL A 135 2.38 -11.68 15.93
CA VAL A 135 1.53 -12.62 15.16
C VAL A 135 1.94 -14.08 15.42
N ALA A 136 3.25 -14.35 15.59
CA ALA A 136 3.72 -15.66 16.04
C ALA A 136 3.24 -16.00 17.46
N VAL A 137 3.20 -15.02 18.37
CA VAL A 137 2.63 -15.22 19.72
C VAL A 137 1.13 -15.55 19.64
N ILE A 138 0.36 -14.80 18.83
CA ILE A 138 -1.05 -15.09 18.56
C ILE A 138 -1.22 -16.51 17.99
N SER A 139 -0.31 -16.96 17.13
CA SER A 139 -0.35 -18.30 16.53
C SER A 139 -0.25 -19.42 17.57
N VAL A 140 0.68 -19.32 18.53
CA VAL A 140 0.83 -20.33 19.59
C VAL A 140 -0.35 -20.30 20.56
N ILE A 141 -0.91 -19.12 20.85
CA ILE A 141 -2.16 -19.00 21.61
C ILE A 141 -3.30 -19.72 20.88
N ASP A 142 -3.51 -19.41 19.58
CA ASP A 142 -4.58 -20.00 18.76
C ASP A 142 -4.45 -21.53 18.67
N LEU A 143 -3.24 -22.05 18.44
CA LEU A 143 -2.97 -23.49 18.45
C LEU A 143 -3.30 -24.11 19.82
N ALA A 144 -3.00 -23.45 20.95
CA ALA A 144 -3.40 -23.93 22.27
C ALA A 144 -4.92 -23.90 22.49
N ILE A 145 -5.65 -22.94 21.89
CA ILE A 145 -7.13 -22.91 21.89
C ILE A 145 -7.70 -24.09 21.10
N TRP A 146 -7.19 -24.36 19.90
CA TRP A 146 -7.64 -25.49 19.07
C TRP A 146 -7.35 -26.85 19.73
N ASP A 147 -6.21 -27.00 20.39
CA ASP A 147 -5.88 -28.18 21.18
C ASP A 147 -6.80 -28.36 22.40
N LEU A 148 -7.08 -27.28 23.14
CA LEU A 148 -8.03 -27.25 24.25
C LEU A 148 -9.44 -27.65 23.78
N LEU A 149 -9.91 -27.04 22.70
CA LEU A 149 -11.24 -27.28 22.14
C LEU A 149 -11.41 -28.74 21.69
N GLY A 150 -10.39 -29.31 21.02
CA GLY A 150 -10.40 -30.72 20.62
C GLY A 150 -10.40 -31.66 21.82
N LYS A 151 -9.69 -31.33 22.90
CA LYS A 151 -9.68 -32.11 24.14
C LYS A 151 -11.02 -32.04 24.90
N ILE A 152 -11.64 -30.87 25.01
CA ILE A 152 -13.00 -30.70 25.60
C ILE A 152 -14.04 -31.50 24.79
N ARG A 153 -13.92 -31.50 23.46
CA ARG A 153 -14.84 -32.21 22.55
C ARG A 153 -14.54 -33.70 22.39
N ASN A 154 -13.37 -34.16 22.82
CA ASN A 154 -12.81 -35.48 22.51
C ASN A 154 -12.75 -35.75 20.98
N GLU A 155 -12.31 -34.75 20.21
CA GLU A 155 -12.19 -34.78 18.75
C GLU A 155 -10.79 -34.28 18.30
N PRO A 156 -10.16 -34.88 17.28
CA PRO A 156 -8.93 -34.36 16.69
C PRO A 156 -9.22 -33.09 15.87
N VAL A 157 -8.30 -32.11 15.90
CA VAL A 157 -8.49 -30.79 15.25
C VAL A 157 -8.88 -30.91 13.77
N TYR A 158 -8.32 -31.89 13.03
CA TYR A 158 -8.62 -32.06 11.61
C TYR A 158 -10.10 -32.37 11.31
N LYS A 159 -10.84 -33.00 12.26
CA LYS A 159 -12.29 -33.22 12.15
C LYS A 159 -13.08 -31.94 12.39
N MET A 160 -12.61 -31.06 13.27
CA MET A 160 -13.28 -29.81 13.61
C MET A 160 -13.16 -28.73 12.53
N ILE A 161 -12.08 -28.74 11.74
CA ILE A 161 -11.77 -27.72 10.71
C ILE A 161 -12.16 -28.13 9.28
N GLY A 162 -12.87 -29.24 9.10
CA GLY A 162 -13.39 -29.69 7.79
C GLY A 162 -13.58 -31.20 7.63
N GLY A 163 -12.85 -32.01 8.39
CA GLY A 163 -12.78 -33.46 8.18
C GLY A 163 -11.77 -33.85 7.10
N ALA A 164 -11.31 -35.10 7.11
CA ALA A 164 -10.25 -35.53 6.20
C ALA A 164 -10.73 -35.61 4.73
N THR A 165 -9.91 -35.06 3.83
CA THR A 165 -10.11 -35.07 2.37
C THR A 165 -9.33 -36.19 1.67
N ARG A 166 -8.56 -36.99 2.41
CA ARG A 166 -7.75 -38.13 1.96
C ARG A 166 -7.47 -39.09 3.11
N GLU A 167 -7.09 -40.33 2.81
CA GLU A 167 -6.78 -41.36 3.82
C GLU A 167 -5.32 -41.31 4.30
N ARG A 168 -4.42 -40.69 3.52
CA ARG A 168 -2.97 -40.67 3.74
C ARG A 168 -2.37 -39.31 3.39
N LEU A 169 -1.41 -38.85 4.19
CA LEU A 169 -0.60 -37.66 3.97
C LEU A 169 0.79 -38.04 3.45
N ASN A 170 1.21 -37.47 2.32
CA ASN A 170 2.55 -37.68 1.75
C ASN A 170 3.44 -36.47 2.00
N PHE A 171 4.74 -36.72 2.18
CA PHE A 171 5.73 -35.70 2.53
C PHE A 171 6.87 -35.59 1.53
N TYR A 172 7.38 -34.37 1.33
CA TYR A 172 8.75 -34.13 0.87
C TYR A 172 9.64 -33.78 2.06
N CYS A 173 10.94 -33.99 1.94
CA CYS A 173 11.90 -33.74 3.03
C CYS A 173 12.80 -32.54 2.71
N THR A 174 12.96 -31.62 3.67
CA THR A 174 13.82 -30.45 3.55
C THR A 174 15.11 -30.66 4.33
N GLY A 175 16.24 -30.66 3.63
CA GLY A 175 17.54 -30.96 4.23
C GLY A 175 18.68 -31.21 3.23
N PRO A 176 19.90 -31.48 3.72
CA PRO A 176 21.12 -31.54 2.91
C PRO A 176 21.30 -32.85 2.13
N GLU A 177 20.56 -33.90 2.46
CA GLU A 177 20.83 -35.28 2.02
C GLU A 177 19.63 -35.89 1.26
N PRO A 178 19.34 -35.42 0.03
CA PRO A 178 18.15 -35.79 -0.72
C PRO A 178 18.13 -37.28 -1.13
N ALA A 179 19.30 -37.93 -1.19
CA ALA A 179 19.40 -39.38 -1.36
C ALA A 179 18.89 -40.16 -0.13
N ALA A 180 19.10 -39.65 1.08
CA ALA A 180 18.54 -40.23 2.31
C ALA A 180 17.01 -40.03 2.36
N ALA A 181 16.52 -38.84 2.01
CA ALA A 181 15.08 -38.59 1.85
C ALA A 181 14.42 -39.57 0.88
N LYS A 182 15.01 -39.77 -0.30
CA LYS A 182 14.54 -40.76 -1.29
C LYS A 182 14.53 -42.18 -0.72
N ALA A 183 15.57 -42.58 0.01
CA ALA A 183 15.67 -43.90 0.63
C ALA A 183 14.65 -44.11 1.77
N MET A 184 14.25 -43.05 2.47
CA MET A 184 13.21 -43.06 3.50
C MET A 184 11.77 -42.97 2.92
N GLY A 185 11.61 -42.88 1.60
CA GLY A 185 10.30 -42.94 0.93
C GLY A 185 9.56 -41.61 0.77
N PHE A 186 10.21 -40.47 1.09
CA PHE A 186 9.65 -39.14 0.79
C PHE A 186 9.47 -38.96 -0.72
N PHE A 187 8.41 -38.28 -1.16
CA PHE A 187 8.10 -38.17 -2.60
C PHE A 187 9.04 -37.22 -3.35
N GLY A 188 9.80 -36.39 -2.62
CA GLY A 188 10.75 -35.42 -3.14
C GLY A 188 11.65 -34.87 -2.04
N ALA A 189 12.61 -34.02 -2.40
CA ALA A 189 13.47 -33.34 -1.43
C ALA A 189 13.75 -31.88 -1.82
N LYS A 190 13.83 -30.99 -0.81
CA LYS A 190 14.22 -29.59 -0.96
C LYS A 190 15.61 -29.39 -0.33
N VAL A 191 16.57 -28.89 -1.11
CA VAL A 191 17.95 -28.65 -0.65
C VAL A 191 18.20 -27.14 -0.44
N PRO A 192 18.87 -26.74 0.65
CA PRO A 192 19.20 -25.34 0.89
C PRO A 192 20.34 -24.87 -0.03
N LEU A 193 20.17 -23.73 -0.69
CA LEU A 193 21.11 -23.17 -1.65
C LEU A 193 22.35 -22.58 -0.93
N PRO A 194 23.59 -22.96 -1.27
CA PRO A 194 24.76 -22.56 -0.48
C PRO A 194 25.33 -21.17 -0.76
N TYR A 195 25.17 -20.58 -1.96
CA TYR A 195 25.79 -19.28 -2.32
C TYR A 195 24.74 -18.23 -2.71
N GLY A 196 25.00 -16.96 -2.38
CA GLY A 196 24.09 -15.83 -2.65
C GLY A 196 24.68 -14.77 -3.59
N PRO A 197 23.93 -13.69 -3.89
CA PRO A 197 24.33 -12.66 -4.86
C PRO A 197 25.65 -11.96 -4.51
N GLY A 198 25.96 -11.81 -3.23
CA GLY A 198 27.23 -11.23 -2.75
C GLY A 198 28.48 -12.05 -3.09
N GLU A 199 28.33 -13.30 -3.53
CA GLU A 199 29.44 -14.13 -4.04
C GLU A 199 29.48 -14.17 -5.59
N GLY A 200 28.57 -13.45 -6.25
CA GLY A 200 28.57 -13.17 -7.69
C GLY A 200 28.58 -14.41 -8.59
N VAL A 201 29.19 -14.25 -9.77
CA VAL A 201 29.26 -15.29 -10.81
C VAL A 201 29.97 -16.57 -10.32
N GLU A 202 30.96 -16.45 -9.43
CA GLU A 202 31.64 -17.62 -8.85
C GLU A 202 30.80 -18.33 -7.77
N GLY A 203 29.92 -17.60 -7.07
CA GLY A 203 28.87 -18.21 -6.26
C GLY A 203 27.84 -18.93 -7.13
N LEU A 204 27.39 -18.30 -8.23
CA LEU A 204 26.41 -18.87 -9.15
C LEU A 204 26.90 -20.19 -9.78
N LYS A 205 28.15 -20.23 -10.27
CA LYS A 205 28.76 -21.47 -10.78
C LYS A 205 28.77 -22.60 -9.76
N LYS A 206 29.02 -22.28 -8.48
CA LYS A 206 29.05 -23.27 -7.39
C LYS A 206 27.64 -23.75 -7.01
N ASN A 207 26.63 -22.88 -7.08
CA ASN A 207 25.22 -23.26 -6.96
C ASN A 207 24.81 -24.24 -8.09
N VAL A 208 25.15 -23.94 -9.34
CA VAL A 208 24.86 -24.81 -10.49
C VAL A 208 25.48 -26.21 -10.30
N GLU A 209 26.73 -26.27 -9.83
CA GLU A 209 27.42 -27.55 -9.60
C GLU A 209 26.92 -28.31 -8.36
N PHE A 210 26.58 -27.59 -7.29
CA PHE A 210 25.91 -28.15 -6.10
C PHE A 210 24.59 -28.81 -6.48
N LEU A 211 23.73 -28.11 -7.23
CA LEU A 211 22.44 -28.62 -7.67
C LEU A 211 22.59 -29.79 -8.65
N ARG A 212 23.60 -29.76 -9.54
CA ARG A 212 23.93 -30.90 -10.43
C ARG A 212 24.28 -32.14 -9.64
N LYS A 213 25.19 -32.05 -8.67
CA LYS A 213 25.58 -33.17 -7.79
C LYS A 213 24.38 -33.72 -7.01
N HIS A 214 23.47 -32.86 -6.53
CA HIS A 214 22.26 -33.31 -5.86
C HIS A 214 21.30 -34.02 -6.83
N ARG A 215 21.07 -33.50 -8.04
CA ARG A 215 20.31 -34.16 -9.11
C ARG A 215 20.90 -35.52 -9.49
N GLU A 216 22.22 -35.63 -9.64
CA GLU A 216 22.91 -36.91 -9.90
C GLU A 216 22.68 -37.93 -8.79
N SER A 217 22.74 -37.52 -7.51
CA SER A 217 22.57 -38.45 -6.38
C SER A 217 21.14 -39.00 -6.19
N VAL A 218 20.12 -38.38 -6.81
CA VAL A 218 18.73 -38.88 -6.78
C VAL A 218 18.20 -39.39 -8.12
N GLY A 219 18.92 -39.16 -9.23
CA GLY A 219 18.48 -39.49 -10.60
C GLY A 219 17.50 -38.46 -11.20
N PRO A 220 17.11 -38.60 -12.48
CA PRO A 220 16.39 -37.55 -13.21
C PRO A 220 14.94 -37.32 -12.75
N ASP A 221 14.24 -38.38 -12.34
CA ASP A 221 12.78 -38.37 -12.13
C ASP A 221 12.35 -38.00 -10.71
N PHE A 222 13.27 -37.98 -9.74
CA PHE A 222 12.94 -37.65 -8.35
C PHE A 222 12.73 -36.13 -8.21
N PRO A 223 11.59 -35.65 -7.68
CA PRO A 223 11.38 -34.24 -7.41
C PRO A 223 12.47 -33.65 -6.50
N LEU A 224 13.20 -32.68 -7.04
CA LEU A 224 14.24 -31.93 -6.34
C LEU A 224 13.86 -30.45 -6.40
N MET A 225 13.87 -29.80 -5.24
CA MET A 225 13.45 -28.41 -5.03
C MET A 225 14.60 -27.63 -4.37
N VAL A 226 14.55 -26.30 -4.46
CA VAL A 226 15.59 -25.42 -3.92
C VAL A 226 15.00 -24.46 -2.90
N ASP A 227 15.60 -24.41 -1.72
CA ASP A 227 15.36 -23.42 -0.67
C ASP A 227 16.42 -22.31 -0.75
N CYS A 228 15.99 -21.05 -0.78
CA CYS A 228 16.86 -19.90 -0.88
C CYS A 228 16.86 -18.97 0.35
N TYR A 229 16.06 -19.26 1.38
CA TYR A 229 15.96 -18.50 2.65
C TYR A 229 16.13 -16.97 2.51
N MET A 230 15.24 -16.32 1.75
CA MET A 230 15.18 -14.86 1.50
C MET A 230 16.43 -14.22 0.86
N SER A 231 17.39 -15.01 0.37
CA SER A 231 18.77 -14.54 0.20
C SER A 231 19.17 -14.03 -1.18
N LEU A 232 18.32 -14.18 -2.20
CA LEU A 232 18.60 -13.77 -3.58
C LEU A 232 17.92 -12.44 -3.92
N ASN A 233 18.13 -12.00 -5.16
CA ASN A 233 17.42 -10.87 -5.76
C ASN A 233 16.94 -11.26 -7.15
N VAL A 234 16.05 -10.45 -7.75
CA VAL A 234 15.44 -10.75 -9.05
C VAL A 234 16.47 -11.09 -10.15
N PRO A 235 17.55 -10.30 -10.39
CA PRO A 235 18.55 -10.63 -11.40
C PRO A 235 19.26 -11.97 -11.14
N TYR A 236 19.77 -12.20 -9.92
CA TYR A 236 20.50 -13.42 -9.59
C TYR A 236 19.61 -14.67 -9.67
N THR A 237 18.34 -14.54 -9.25
CA THR A 237 17.33 -15.60 -9.36
C THR A 237 17.08 -15.97 -10.83
N ILE A 238 16.91 -14.97 -11.70
CA ILE A 238 16.75 -15.19 -13.15
C ILE A 238 17.97 -15.88 -13.75
N GLU A 239 19.19 -15.48 -13.38
CA GLU A 239 20.42 -16.10 -13.88
C GLU A 239 20.63 -17.54 -13.39
N VAL A 240 20.42 -17.83 -12.09
CA VAL A 240 20.67 -19.17 -11.53
C VAL A 240 19.62 -20.20 -11.96
N VAL A 241 18.34 -19.79 -12.06
CA VAL A 241 17.28 -20.64 -12.62
C VAL A 241 17.60 -20.97 -14.09
N LYS A 242 17.99 -19.97 -14.89
CA LYS A 242 18.40 -20.16 -16.29
C LYS A 242 19.60 -21.10 -16.44
N ALA A 243 20.58 -20.98 -15.53
CA ALA A 243 21.77 -21.82 -15.52
C ALA A 243 21.54 -23.25 -14.98
N THR A 244 20.30 -23.61 -14.64
CA THR A 244 19.90 -24.93 -14.10
C THR A 244 18.62 -25.50 -14.74
N GLU A 245 18.17 -24.95 -15.87
CA GLU A 245 17.01 -25.48 -16.64
C GLU A 245 17.21 -26.95 -17.06
N ASP A 246 18.45 -27.41 -17.22
CA ASP A 246 18.83 -28.79 -17.51
C ASP A 246 18.62 -29.76 -16.33
N LEU A 247 18.56 -29.24 -15.11
CA LEU A 247 18.53 -30.05 -13.88
C LEU A 247 17.13 -30.50 -13.45
N ASN A 248 16.08 -30.19 -14.21
CA ASN A 248 14.69 -30.61 -13.93
C ASN A 248 14.26 -30.30 -12.47
N LEU A 249 14.47 -29.07 -12.01
CA LEU A 249 14.09 -28.62 -10.67
C LEU A 249 12.58 -28.37 -10.61
N ASN A 250 11.92 -28.83 -9.54
CA ASN A 250 10.45 -28.85 -9.45
C ASN A 250 9.87 -27.52 -8.95
N TRP A 251 10.53 -26.84 -8.01
CA TRP A 251 10.28 -25.43 -7.67
C TRP A 251 11.50 -24.77 -7.01
N TRP A 252 11.49 -23.44 -7.00
CA TRP A 252 12.40 -22.58 -6.25
C TRP A 252 11.61 -21.80 -5.18
N GLU A 253 12.09 -21.85 -3.94
CA GLU A 253 11.38 -21.36 -2.76
C GLU A 253 12.07 -20.15 -2.13
N GLU A 254 11.27 -19.19 -1.68
CA GLU A 254 11.65 -17.96 -0.96
C GLU A 254 12.96 -17.32 -1.46
N CYS A 255 13.02 -17.12 -2.78
CA CYS A 255 14.19 -16.55 -3.44
C CYS A 255 14.46 -15.10 -3.03
N LEU A 256 13.40 -14.32 -2.82
CA LEU A 256 13.46 -12.88 -2.61
C LEU A 256 13.14 -12.54 -1.15
N SER A 257 13.38 -11.28 -0.76
CA SER A 257 12.89 -10.74 0.51
C SER A 257 11.37 -10.93 0.62
N PRO A 258 10.79 -11.24 1.81
CA PRO A 258 9.34 -11.40 1.97
C PRO A 258 8.53 -10.15 1.62
N ASP A 259 9.14 -8.96 1.72
CA ASP A 259 8.52 -7.69 1.30
C ASP A 259 8.65 -7.42 -0.23
N ASP A 260 9.52 -8.13 -0.95
CA ASP A 260 9.68 -8.06 -2.42
C ASP A 260 8.70 -9.02 -3.13
N THR A 261 7.41 -8.84 -2.85
CA THR A 261 6.34 -9.62 -3.50
C THR A 261 6.20 -9.28 -4.98
N ASP A 262 6.51 -8.04 -5.36
CA ASP A 262 6.39 -7.53 -6.74
C ASP A 262 7.50 -8.16 -7.63
N GLY A 263 8.69 -8.43 -7.07
CA GLY A 263 9.78 -9.14 -7.74
C GLY A 263 9.44 -10.58 -8.15
N PHE A 264 8.46 -11.24 -7.49
CA PHE A 264 7.97 -12.55 -7.92
C PHE A 264 7.29 -12.50 -9.30
N GLU A 265 6.66 -11.38 -9.66
CA GLU A 265 6.15 -11.19 -11.03
C GLU A 265 7.29 -11.18 -12.05
N LEU A 266 8.41 -10.52 -11.73
CA LEU A 266 9.56 -10.39 -12.63
C LEU A 266 10.24 -11.74 -12.87
N ILE A 267 10.45 -12.56 -11.83
CA ILE A 267 11.04 -13.90 -12.00
C ILE A 267 10.06 -14.86 -12.68
N LYS A 268 8.75 -14.77 -12.41
CA LYS A 268 7.73 -15.59 -13.10
C LYS A 268 7.60 -15.21 -14.57
N ARG A 269 7.66 -13.91 -14.91
CA ARG A 269 7.67 -13.40 -16.29
C ARG A 269 8.90 -13.84 -17.07
N ALA A 270 10.07 -13.92 -16.42
CA ALA A 270 11.30 -14.45 -17.02
C ALA A 270 11.27 -15.99 -17.17
N HIS A 271 10.69 -16.70 -16.21
CA HIS A 271 10.68 -18.17 -16.12
C HIS A 271 9.25 -18.75 -15.99
N PRO A 272 8.35 -18.54 -16.98
CA PRO A 272 6.92 -18.82 -16.82
C PRO A 272 6.55 -20.30 -16.68
N ARG A 273 7.50 -21.22 -16.93
CA ARG A 273 7.35 -22.67 -16.72
C ARG A 273 7.97 -23.17 -15.42
N MET A 274 8.80 -22.36 -14.76
CA MET A 274 9.34 -22.70 -13.45
C MET A 274 8.28 -22.41 -12.39
N LYS A 275 8.27 -23.20 -11.32
CA LYS A 275 7.43 -22.94 -10.15
C LYS A 275 8.20 -22.11 -9.13
N PHE A 276 7.55 -21.08 -8.61
CA PHE A 276 8.06 -20.27 -7.51
C PHE A 276 7.10 -20.34 -6.33
N THR A 277 7.66 -20.45 -5.13
CA THR A 277 6.91 -20.66 -3.90
C THR A 277 7.48 -19.78 -2.79
N THR A 278 6.65 -19.36 -1.84
CA THR A 278 7.05 -18.52 -0.70
C THR A 278 5.95 -18.48 0.36
N GLY A 279 6.24 -17.87 1.50
CA GLY A 279 5.24 -17.46 2.48
C GLY A 279 5.58 -17.79 3.93
N GLU A 280 6.69 -18.48 4.22
CA GLU A 280 7.01 -18.83 5.61
C GLU A 280 7.22 -17.57 6.45
N HIS A 281 7.97 -16.59 5.94
CA HIS A 281 8.20 -15.30 6.62
C HIS A 281 7.14 -14.22 6.29
N GLU A 282 5.94 -14.58 5.83
CA GLU A 282 4.81 -13.64 5.65
C GLU A 282 3.65 -13.95 6.62
N TYR A 283 2.89 -12.91 6.99
CA TYR A 283 2.00 -12.90 8.15
C TYR A 283 0.60 -12.38 7.81
N SER A 284 -0.41 -13.00 8.42
CA SER A 284 -1.84 -12.71 8.27
C SER A 284 -2.41 -12.86 6.84
N ARG A 285 -3.73 -12.91 6.75
CA ARG A 285 -4.46 -12.86 5.47
C ARG A 285 -4.15 -11.61 4.64
N TYR A 286 -3.67 -10.52 5.25
CA TYR A 286 -3.37 -9.28 4.54
C TYR A 286 -2.06 -9.32 3.76
N GLY A 287 -1.02 -10.01 4.27
CA GLY A 287 0.21 -10.28 3.53
C GLY A 287 -0.05 -11.30 2.43
N PHE A 288 -0.67 -12.43 2.78
CA PHE A 288 -1.02 -13.49 1.82
C PHE A 288 -1.93 -13.04 0.69
N ARG A 289 -2.84 -12.09 0.90
CA ARG A 289 -3.62 -11.48 -0.18
C ARG A 289 -2.73 -10.92 -1.29
N LYS A 290 -1.64 -10.22 -0.95
CA LYS A 290 -0.71 -9.65 -1.94
C LYS A 290 0.04 -10.73 -2.73
N LEU A 291 0.31 -11.88 -2.10
CA LEU A 291 0.90 -13.06 -2.74
C LEU A 291 -0.11 -13.76 -3.70
N ILE A 292 -1.40 -13.75 -3.34
CA ILE A 292 -2.49 -14.40 -4.09
C ILE A 292 -2.93 -13.58 -5.31
N GLU A 293 -3.18 -12.28 -5.14
CA GLU A 293 -3.83 -11.41 -6.15
C GLU A 293 -3.12 -11.41 -7.51
N GLY A 294 -1.78 -11.47 -7.51
CA GLY A 294 -0.98 -11.50 -8.74
C GLY A 294 -0.87 -12.86 -9.44
N ARG A 295 -1.26 -13.97 -8.79
CA ARG A 295 -1.07 -15.38 -9.25
C ARG A 295 0.34 -15.71 -9.76
N ASN A 296 1.37 -15.04 -9.24
CA ASN A 296 2.77 -15.23 -9.64
C ASN A 296 3.46 -16.42 -8.97
N LEU A 297 2.80 -17.03 -7.98
CA LEU A 297 3.30 -18.12 -7.14
C LEU A 297 2.48 -19.39 -7.39
N ASP A 298 3.14 -20.54 -7.38
CA ASP A 298 2.55 -21.84 -7.71
C ASP A 298 2.14 -22.64 -6.46
N ILE A 299 2.71 -22.32 -5.29
CA ILE A 299 2.34 -22.86 -3.96
C ILE A 299 2.63 -21.76 -2.92
N LEU A 300 1.74 -21.65 -1.92
CA LEU A 300 1.89 -20.76 -0.76
C LEU A 300 2.25 -21.56 0.49
N GLN A 301 3.22 -21.09 1.28
CA GLN A 301 3.85 -21.86 2.36
C GLN A 301 3.91 -21.15 3.73
N PRO A 302 2.77 -20.75 4.32
CA PRO A 302 2.74 -20.19 5.68
C PRO A 302 3.25 -21.20 6.73
N ASP A 303 4.09 -20.79 7.69
CA ASP A 303 4.29 -21.59 8.92
C ASP A 303 3.13 -21.31 9.90
N VAL A 304 2.41 -22.34 10.33
CA VAL A 304 1.21 -22.16 11.16
C VAL A 304 1.53 -21.67 12.59
N MET A 305 2.77 -21.80 13.05
CA MET A 305 3.22 -21.20 14.31
C MET A 305 3.57 -19.72 14.18
N TRP A 306 3.62 -19.15 12.96
CA TRP A 306 4.07 -17.78 12.72
C TRP A 306 2.97 -16.90 12.11
N VAL A 307 2.16 -17.43 11.17
CA VAL A 307 1.24 -16.67 10.30
C VAL A 307 0.02 -16.04 10.99
N GLY A 308 -0.37 -16.56 12.15
CA GLY A 308 -1.60 -16.22 12.88
C GLY A 308 -2.37 -17.44 13.41
N GLY A 309 -1.76 -18.63 13.44
CA GLY A 309 -2.39 -19.86 13.92
C GLY A 309 -3.32 -20.52 12.89
N MET A 310 -4.02 -21.57 13.35
CA MET A 310 -4.97 -22.34 12.54
C MET A 310 -6.15 -21.47 12.09
N THR A 311 -6.64 -20.58 12.96
CA THR A 311 -7.78 -19.69 12.66
C THR A 311 -7.49 -18.74 11.49
N GLU A 312 -6.28 -18.18 11.40
CA GLU A 312 -5.90 -17.29 10.29
C GLU A 312 -5.47 -18.09 9.05
N LEU A 313 -4.78 -19.23 9.24
CA LEU A 313 -4.40 -20.14 8.16
C LEU A 313 -5.62 -20.64 7.37
N LEU A 314 -6.73 -20.97 8.04
CA LEU A 314 -7.97 -21.37 7.36
C LEU A 314 -8.55 -20.26 6.45
N LYS A 315 -8.42 -18.98 6.85
CA LYS A 315 -8.85 -17.84 6.02
C LYS A 315 -7.93 -17.66 4.80
N ILE A 316 -6.62 -17.86 4.98
CA ILE A 316 -5.63 -17.86 3.89
C ILE A 316 -5.90 -19.02 2.91
N ALA A 317 -6.20 -20.21 3.43
CA ALA A 317 -6.54 -21.39 2.62
C ALA A 317 -7.78 -21.18 1.75
N ALA A 318 -8.84 -20.62 2.34
CA ALA A 318 -10.06 -20.27 1.62
C ALA A 318 -9.83 -19.18 0.56
N MET A 319 -8.99 -18.17 0.85
CA MET A 319 -8.62 -17.13 -0.11
C MET A 319 -7.81 -17.69 -1.28
N ALA A 320 -6.82 -18.54 -1.02
CA ALA A 320 -5.99 -19.18 -2.04
C ALA A 320 -6.80 -20.16 -2.92
N ALA A 321 -7.76 -20.89 -2.33
CA ALA A 321 -8.64 -21.80 -3.04
C ALA A 321 -9.48 -21.11 -4.13
N ALA A 322 -9.90 -19.85 -3.90
CA ALA A 322 -10.63 -19.05 -4.91
C ALA A 322 -9.77 -18.67 -6.14
N TYR A 323 -8.45 -18.87 -6.08
CA TYR A 323 -7.49 -18.62 -7.15
C TYR A 323 -6.80 -19.91 -7.64
N ASP A 324 -7.33 -21.09 -7.30
CA ASP A 324 -6.73 -22.41 -7.56
C ASP A 324 -5.31 -22.60 -7.00
N ILE A 325 -4.85 -21.76 -6.06
CA ILE A 325 -3.48 -21.80 -5.53
C ILE A 325 -3.40 -22.82 -4.37
N PRO A 326 -2.50 -23.82 -4.44
CA PRO A 326 -2.26 -24.73 -3.34
C PRO A 326 -1.63 -24.05 -2.11
N VAL A 327 -2.03 -24.48 -0.92
CA VAL A 327 -1.42 -24.08 0.35
C VAL A 327 -0.79 -25.29 1.01
N VAL A 328 0.53 -25.26 1.20
CA VAL A 328 1.34 -26.32 1.81
C VAL A 328 2.16 -25.69 2.92
N PRO A 329 1.72 -25.73 4.19
CA PRO A 329 2.39 -25.03 5.27
C PRO A 329 3.86 -25.42 5.42
N HIS A 330 4.71 -24.43 5.70
CA HIS A 330 6.09 -24.68 6.09
C HIS A 330 6.11 -25.47 7.40
N ALA A 331 6.88 -26.56 7.42
CA ALA A 331 7.14 -27.41 8.59
C ALA A 331 5.99 -27.54 9.63
N SER A 332 6.14 -26.93 10.82
CA SER A 332 5.29 -26.92 12.02
C SER A 332 4.73 -28.25 12.57
N GLY A 333 5.14 -29.40 12.05
CA GLY A 333 4.76 -30.70 12.61
C GLY A 333 3.24 -30.94 12.61
N PRO A 334 2.70 -31.67 13.61
CA PRO A 334 1.27 -32.04 13.68
C PRO A 334 0.26 -30.89 13.53
N TYR A 335 0.64 -29.65 13.86
CA TYR A 335 -0.20 -28.48 13.62
C TYR A 335 -0.54 -28.32 12.13
N SER A 336 0.50 -28.36 11.28
CA SER A 336 0.36 -28.35 9.82
C SER A 336 -0.27 -29.64 9.30
N TYR A 337 -0.02 -30.79 9.93
CA TYR A 337 -0.54 -32.08 9.44
C TYR A 337 -2.07 -32.13 9.57
N HIS A 338 -2.63 -31.69 10.70
CA HIS A 338 -4.08 -31.60 10.92
C HIS A 338 -4.74 -30.61 9.95
N PHE A 339 -4.08 -29.49 9.64
CA PHE A 339 -4.52 -28.58 8.58
C PHE A 339 -4.53 -29.30 7.23
N VAL A 340 -3.40 -29.82 6.75
CA VAL A 340 -3.27 -30.32 5.38
C VAL A 340 -4.28 -31.42 5.09
N VAL A 341 -4.43 -32.43 5.98
CA VAL A 341 -5.37 -33.54 5.74
C VAL A 341 -6.83 -33.08 5.62
N SER A 342 -7.17 -31.92 6.20
CA SER A 342 -8.52 -31.35 6.15
C SER A 342 -8.82 -30.49 4.91
N GLN A 343 -7.80 -29.98 4.21
CA GLN A 343 -8.00 -29.02 3.10
C GLN A 343 -7.78 -29.65 1.71
N ALA A 344 -8.70 -29.34 0.79
CA ALA A 344 -8.69 -29.88 -0.58
C ALA A 344 -7.55 -29.29 -1.44
N ASN A 345 -7.23 -28.01 -1.26
CA ASN A 345 -6.09 -27.33 -1.92
C ASN A 345 -4.75 -27.52 -1.20
N SER A 346 -4.65 -28.47 -0.27
CA SER A 346 -3.40 -28.84 0.41
C SER A 346 -3.02 -30.29 0.06
N PRO A 347 -2.30 -30.52 -1.06
CA PRO A 347 -2.12 -31.86 -1.63
C PRO A 347 -1.09 -32.74 -0.90
N PHE A 348 -0.13 -32.12 -0.21
CA PHE A 348 0.98 -32.77 0.51
C PHE A 348 1.51 -31.83 1.60
N GLN A 349 2.49 -32.30 2.38
CA GLN A 349 3.12 -31.54 3.47
C GLN A 349 4.65 -31.57 3.39
N GLU A 350 5.30 -30.57 3.99
CA GLU A 350 6.74 -30.56 4.25
C GLU A 350 7.10 -31.29 5.55
N TYR A 351 8.23 -32.01 5.53
CA TYR A 351 8.93 -32.42 6.73
C TYR A 351 10.35 -31.83 6.74
N LEU A 352 10.68 -31.07 7.79
CA LEU A 352 12.02 -30.52 8.00
C LEU A 352 12.92 -31.57 8.68
N ALA A 353 14.10 -31.86 8.10
CA ALA A 353 14.99 -32.91 8.58
C ALA A 353 15.67 -32.55 9.91
N ASN A 354 15.00 -32.79 11.04
CA ASN A 354 15.47 -32.40 12.38
C ASN A 354 16.60 -33.29 12.94
N SER A 355 17.27 -34.09 12.10
CA SER A 355 18.49 -34.80 12.45
C SER A 355 19.73 -33.97 12.09
N PRO A 356 20.78 -33.92 12.93
CA PRO A 356 21.95 -33.04 12.71
C PRO A 356 22.65 -33.24 11.37
N ASP A 357 22.63 -34.47 10.82
CA ASP A 357 23.21 -34.83 9.53
C ASP A 357 22.20 -34.86 8.36
N GLY A 358 20.91 -34.65 8.64
CA GLY A 358 19.82 -34.72 7.67
C GLY A 358 19.42 -36.12 7.20
N LYS A 359 19.90 -37.20 7.85
CA LYS A 359 19.79 -38.59 7.33
C LYS A 359 18.70 -39.43 7.98
N SER A 360 18.02 -38.89 9.00
CA SER A 360 16.98 -39.60 9.74
C SER A 360 15.80 -38.70 10.10
N VAL A 361 14.64 -39.32 10.29
CA VAL A 361 13.42 -38.66 10.76
C VAL A 361 13.42 -38.66 12.29
N LEU A 362 13.32 -37.47 12.88
CA LEU A 362 13.15 -37.22 14.32
C LEU A 362 11.92 -36.32 14.56
N PRO A 363 11.35 -36.27 15.78
CA PRO A 363 10.29 -35.32 16.13
C PRO A 363 10.70 -33.87 15.83
N VAL A 364 9.78 -33.08 15.30
CA VAL A 364 9.96 -31.65 14.99
C VAL A 364 10.17 -30.86 16.28
N PHE A 365 9.43 -31.18 17.34
CA PHE A 365 9.53 -30.50 18.64
C PHE A 365 10.49 -31.19 19.63
N GLY A 366 11.28 -32.14 19.16
CA GLY A 366 12.32 -32.82 19.93
C GLY A 366 11.77 -33.72 21.04
N ASP A 367 12.18 -33.47 22.29
CA ASP A 367 11.75 -34.25 23.46
C ASP A 367 10.50 -33.67 24.17
N LEU A 368 9.90 -32.61 23.64
CA LEU A 368 8.77 -31.92 24.28
C LEU A 368 7.51 -32.80 24.38
N PHE A 369 7.26 -33.66 23.40
CA PHE A 369 6.08 -34.54 23.35
C PHE A 369 6.47 -36.02 23.29
N LEU A 370 5.69 -36.88 23.95
CA LEU A 370 5.96 -38.33 24.01
C LEU A 370 5.59 -39.09 22.73
N ASN A 371 4.74 -38.49 21.89
CA ASN A 371 3.93 -39.22 20.92
C ASN A 371 3.71 -38.45 19.61
N GLU A 372 4.64 -37.56 19.24
CA GLU A 372 4.58 -36.82 17.97
C GLU A 372 4.59 -37.80 16.77
N PRO A 373 3.56 -37.80 15.90
CA PRO A 373 3.53 -38.65 14.72
C PRO A 373 4.56 -38.17 13.69
N ILE A 374 5.45 -39.07 13.23
CA ILE A 374 6.58 -38.72 12.35
C ILE A 374 6.63 -39.58 11.08
N PRO A 375 6.88 -39.00 9.89
CA PRO A 375 6.74 -39.69 8.60
C PRO A 375 7.94 -40.60 8.27
N MET A 376 8.16 -41.64 9.08
CA MET A 376 9.27 -42.62 8.95
C MET A 376 9.36 -43.35 7.59
N LYS A 377 8.34 -43.22 6.74
CA LYS A 377 8.23 -43.82 5.41
C LYS A 377 7.94 -42.78 4.31
N GLY A 378 8.13 -41.49 4.60
CA GLY A 378 7.70 -40.37 3.74
C GLY A 378 6.18 -40.15 3.70
N TYR A 379 5.42 -40.82 4.58
CA TYR A 379 3.98 -40.66 4.71
C TYR A 379 3.49 -40.91 6.15
N LEU A 380 2.30 -40.43 6.45
CA LEU A 380 1.47 -40.78 7.62
C LEU A 380 0.09 -41.23 7.12
N ASP A 381 -0.56 -42.14 7.81
CA ASP A 381 -1.97 -42.49 7.56
C ASP A 381 -2.85 -41.61 8.46
N VAL A 382 -4.04 -41.19 8.03
CA VAL A 382 -4.82 -40.17 8.78
C VAL A 382 -5.25 -40.65 10.17
N ALA A 383 -5.33 -41.97 10.40
CA ALA A 383 -5.56 -42.56 11.72
C ALA A 383 -4.43 -42.24 12.74
N ASP A 384 -3.22 -41.90 12.29
CA ASP A 384 -2.12 -41.43 13.16
C ASP A 384 -2.46 -40.08 13.84
N LEU A 385 -3.46 -39.37 13.33
CA LEU A 385 -3.93 -38.05 13.78
C LEU A 385 -5.28 -38.08 14.53
N ASP A 386 -5.84 -39.25 14.82
CA ASP A 386 -7.21 -39.39 15.38
C ASP A 386 -7.36 -39.04 16.87
N LYS A 387 -6.26 -38.75 17.58
CA LYS A 387 -6.29 -38.39 19.01
C LYS A 387 -6.83 -36.96 19.23
N PRO A 388 -7.59 -36.70 20.33
CA PRO A 388 -8.14 -35.38 20.63
C PRO A 388 -7.13 -34.21 20.62
N GLY A 389 -7.57 -33.04 20.16
CA GLY A 389 -6.69 -31.88 19.98
C GLY A 389 -5.74 -32.08 18.79
N PHE A 390 -4.45 -31.78 18.96
CA PHE A 390 -3.40 -32.20 18.02
C PHE A 390 -2.81 -33.58 18.34
N GLY A 391 -3.44 -34.34 19.26
CA GLY A 391 -2.99 -35.65 19.70
C GLY A 391 -1.72 -35.68 20.57
N LEU A 392 -1.11 -34.51 20.77
CA LEU A 392 0.16 -34.32 21.46
C LEU A 392 0.03 -34.44 22.98
N GLU A 393 0.91 -35.25 23.55
CA GLU A 393 1.04 -35.51 24.98
C GLU A 393 2.37 -34.97 25.50
N LEU A 394 2.30 -33.93 26.33
CA LEU A 394 3.46 -33.26 26.91
C LEU A 394 4.30 -34.25 27.73
N ASN A 395 5.59 -34.34 27.44
CA ASN A 395 6.52 -35.20 28.16
C ASN A 395 6.70 -34.69 29.62
N PRO A 396 6.38 -35.48 30.66
CA PRO A 396 6.59 -35.06 32.06
C PRO A 396 8.05 -34.83 32.46
N LYS A 397 9.01 -35.15 31.57
CA LYS A 397 10.45 -34.86 31.71
C LYS A 397 10.90 -33.62 30.92
N ALA A 398 10.03 -33.04 30.09
CA ALA A 398 10.33 -31.81 29.37
C ALA A 398 10.62 -30.69 30.37
N ARG A 399 11.74 -29.99 30.16
CA ARG A 399 12.26 -29.03 31.13
C ARG A 399 11.65 -27.66 30.90
N LEU A 400 10.41 -27.49 31.34
CA LEU A 400 9.67 -26.24 31.24
C LEU A 400 9.99 -25.31 32.42
N ILE A 401 10.45 -24.09 32.12
CA ILE A 401 10.60 -23.01 33.10
C ILE A 401 9.35 -22.13 33.02
N ASP A 402 8.57 -22.09 34.09
CA ASP A 402 7.40 -21.19 34.19
C ASP A 402 7.85 -19.73 34.12
N ALA A 403 7.29 -18.97 33.18
CA ALA A 403 7.71 -17.63 32.85
C ALA A 403 7.49 -16.60 33.98
N THR A 404 6.61 -16.88 34.96
CA THR A 404 6.42 -16.01 36.13
C THR A 404 7.69 -15.86 36.96
N ASN A 405 8.61 -16.83 36.90
CA ASN A 405 9.93 -16.75 37.54
C ASN A 405 10.93 -15.84 36.80
N ILE A 406 10.67 -15.56 35.53
CA ILE A 406 11.55 -14.80 34.63
C ILE A 406 11.06 -13.35 34.50
N LEU A 407 9.74 -13.14 34.50
CA LEU A 407 9.07 -11.84 34.45
C LEU A 407 8.93 -11.19 35.83
N ASN A 408 9.91 -11.36 36.74
CA ASN A 408 9.86 -10.89 38.13
C ASN A 408 11.10 -10.03 38.47
N PRO A 409 10.97 -8.74 38.88
CA PRO A 409 9.74 -7.99 39.14
C PRO A 409 8.87 -7.83 37.90
N ALA A 410 7.56 -7.95 38.10
CA ALA A 410 6.58 -7.76 37.04
C ALA A 410 6.72 -6.34 36.45
N PRO A 411 6.83 -6.21 35.11
CA PRO A 411 6.73 -4.91 34.48
C PRO A 411 5.37 -4.26 34.80
N ALA A 412 5.33 -2.93 34.80
CA ALA A 412 4.14 -2.20 35.23
C ALA A 412 2.94 -2.51 34.32
N LYS A 413 1.94 -3.21 34.88
CA LYS A 413 0.71 -3.59 34.17
C LYS A 413 0.05 -2.36 33.55
N SER A 414 -0.56 -2.54 32.38
CA SER A 414 -1.27 -1.47 31.67
C SER A 414 -2.28 -0.76 32.58
N LEU A 415 -2.47 0.54 32.38
CA LEU A 415 -3.48 1.31 33.10
C LEU A 415 -4.87 0.66 32.89
N LYS A 416 -5.49 0.24 34.00
CA LYS A 416 -6.89 -0.21 34.07
C LYS A 416 -7.83 0.90 33.61
N THR A 417 -9.00 0.54 33.08
CA THR A 417 -10.03 1.55 32.74
C THR A 417 -10.52 2.28 33.99
N VAL A 418 -11.12 3.46 33.80
CA VAL A 418 -11.69 4.25 34.92
C VAL A 418 -12.73 3.45 35.70
N GLU A 419 -13.50 2.62 35.01
CA GLU A 419 -14.54 1.76 35.58
C GLU A 419 -13.94 0.60 36.39
N GLU A 420 -12.88 -0.05 35.90
CA GLU A 420 -12.13 -1.05 36.66
C GLU A 420 -11.46 -0.45 37.91
N GLN A 421 -10.99 0.80 37.84
CA GLN A 421 -10.43 1.50 39.00
C GLN A 421 -11.51 1.81 40.03
N GLN A 422 -12.71 2.23 39.60
CA GLN A 422 -13.86 2.46 40.48
C GLN A 422 -14.40 1.16 41.11
N ALA A 423 -14.49 0.07 40.34
CA ALA A 423 -14.93 -1.24 40.83
C ALA A 423 -14.02 -1.81 41.94
N ASN A 424 -12.70 -1.53 41.88
CA ASN A 424 -11.75 -1.89 42.92
C ASN A 424 -11.65 -0.85 44.07
N GLY A 425 -12.32 0.31 43.96
CA GLY A 425 -12.24 1.40 44.92
C GLY A 425 -13.01 1.19 46.24
N VAL A 426 -13.85 0.14 46.34
CA VAL A 426 -14.80 -0.04 47.45
C VAL A 426 -14.28 -0.98 48.54
N GLN A 427 -12.98 -0.94 48.87
CA GLN A 427 -12.47 -1.55 50.12
C GLN A 427 -11.06 -1.10 50.57
N ALA A 428 -10.90 0.16 51.01
CA ALA A 428 -9.73 0.58 51.81
C ALA A 428 -9.99 1.85 52.66
N ASN A 429 -10.44 1.68 53.91
CA ASN A 429 -10.38 2.73 54.92
C ASN A 429 -9.10 2.56 55.77
N GLY A 430 -8.24 3.59 55.85
CA GLY A 430 -7.23 3.67 56.92
C GLY A 430 -5.82 4.14 56.55
N HIS A 431 -5.57 5.43 56.80
CA HIS A 431 -4.28 6.04 57.19
C HIS A 431 -2.97 5.85 56.38
N ALA A 432 -2.43 7.02 55.97
CA ALA A 432 -1.00 7.37 55.83
C ALA A 432 -0.16 6.64 54.75
N ALA A 433 0.83 7.29 54.11
CA ALA A 433 1.51 8.55 54.45
C ALA A 433 1.72 9.47 53.23
N VAL A 434 2.22 10.68 53.49
CA VAL A 434 2.64 11.66 52.49
C VAL A 434 4.14 11.51 52.25
N ASP A 435 4.61 11.61 51.01
CA ASP A 435 5.86 12.36 50.77
C ASP A 435 5.97 12.93 49.35
N ASN A 436 6.80 13.96 49.20
CA ASN A 436 7.10 14.63 47.94
C ASN A 436 8.25 13.94 47.18
N PHE A 437 8.41 14.22 45.88
CA PHE A 437 9.57 15.02 45.44
C PHE A 437 9.40 15.54 44.01
N LEU A 438 9.77 16.81 43.79
CA LEU A 438 9.82 17.46 42.48
C LEU A 438 11.12 18.29 42.41
N LEU A 439 11.84 18.20 41.28
CA LEU A 439 13.01 19.01 40.89
C LEU A 439 14.24 19.00 41.84
N MET A 440 15.42 18.69 41.29
CA MET A 440 16.58 19.62 41.36
C MET A 440 17.78 19.21 40.47
N HIS A 441 18.33 20.22 39.81
CA HIS A 441 19.74 20.44 39.44
C HIS A 441 20.37 19.86 38.15
N ILE A 442 21.00 20.81 37.44
CA ILE A 442 21.95 20.65 36.33
C ILE A 442 23.34 21.11 36.81
N ALA A 443 24.39 20.47 36.29
CA ALA A 443 25.80 20.89 36.28
C ALA A 443 26.59 21.04 37.59
N ARG A 444 27.70 20.27 37.68
CA ARG A 444 29.03 20.81 37.99
C ARG A 444 30.15 19.99 37.31
N LEU A 445 31.35 20.55 37.28
CA LEU A 445 32.44 20.19 36.36
C LEU A 445 33.56 19.34 36.99
N GLN A 446 34.09 18.42 36.17
CA GLN A 446 35.51 18.03 35.97
C GLN A 446 36.46 17.67 37.15
N THR A 447 37.46 16.88 36.77
CA THR A 447 38.71 16.47 37.48
C THR A 447 38.57 15.28 38.45
N GLY A 448 39.45 14.25 38.43
CA GLY A 448 40.38 13.83 37.35
C GLY A 448 41.59 13.02 37.83
N LYS A 449 42.02 12.01 37.03
CA LYS A 449 43.23 11.14 37.20
C LYS A 449 43.08 10.09 38.36
N ARG A 450 43.76 8.92 38.38
CA ARG A 450 44.81 8.32 37.52
C ARG A 450 44.98 6.79 37.78
N LEU A 451 45.59 6.07 36.80
CA LEU A 451 46.32 4.77 36.91
C LEU A 451 45.49 3.52 37.27
N TYR A 452 45.85 2.28 36.89
CA TYR A 452 47.03 1.73 36.16
C TYR A 452 46.59 1.15 34.78
N ARG A 453 47.35 1.13 33.67
CA ARG A 453 48.66 0.47 33.35
C ARG A 453 48.61 -1.06 33.48
N TYR A 454 49.10 -1.89 32.54
CA TYR A 454 49.78 -1.70 31.24
C TYR A 454 49.77 -3.07 30.47
N GLU A 455 50.48 -3.43 29.38
CA GLU A 455 51.55 -2.88 28.51
C GLU A 455 51.44 -3.58 27.11
N CYS A 456 51.58 -2.90 25.94
CA CYS A 456 52.69 -3.06 24.94
C CYS A 456 52.70 -4.32 24.00
N THR A 457 53.25 -4.31 22.77
CA THR A 457 54.04 -3.29 22.01
C THR A 457 54.01 -3.49 20.46
N MET A 458 54.10 -2.38 19.70
CA MET A 458 54.84 -2.12 18.42
C MET A 458 54.60 -2.99 17.13
N THR A 459 54.20 -2.41 15.97
CA THR A 459 54.97 -1.72 14.86
C THR A 459 56.00 -2.60 14.10
N VAL A 460 56.36 -2.37 12.81
CA VAL A 460 56.12 -1.30 11.79
C VAL A 460 55.75 -1.97 10.42
N HIS A 461 55.75 -1.42 9.17
CA HIS A 461 56.25 -0.19 8.51
C HIS A 461 55.38 0.13 7.24
N HIS A 462 55.73 1.19 6.47
CA HIS A 462 55.20 1.52 5.12
C HIS A 462 56.38 1.96 4.22
N GLU A 463 56.42 1.64 2.91
CA GLU A 463 57.29 2.36 1.95
C GLU A 463 56.85 2.20 0.47
N ARG A 464 57.62 2.76 -0.50
CA ARG A 464 57.17 3.13 -1.86
C ARG A 464 57.85 2.36 -3.03
N ALA A 465 57.26 2.52 -4.23
CA ALA A 465 57.69 1.99 -5.55
C ALA A 465 58.96 2.71 -6.12
N PRO A 466 59.56 2.39 -7.32
CA PRO A 466 58.87 2.16 -8.61
C PRO A 466 59.54 1.25 -9.71
N ASN A 467 58.87 1.16 -10.88
CA ASN A 467 59.37 0.91 -12.26
C ASN A 467 60.08 -0.41 -12.67
N ALA A 468 59.52 -1.10 -13.69
CA ALA A 468 60.12 -1.25 -15.04
C ALA A 468 59.35 -2.24 -15.97
N ALA A 469 59.53 -2.10 -17.30
CA ALA A 469 59.19 -3.08 -18.35
C ALA A 469 60.36 -3.07 -19.38
N PRO A 470 60.55 -4.06 -20.32
CA PRO A 470 59.74 -4.07 -21.56
C PRO A 470 59.60 -5.38 -22.40
N ALA A 471 58.55 -5.42 -23.24
CA ALA A 471 58.52 -5.82 -24.67
C ALA A 471 58.68 -7.28 -25.22
N ALA A 472 58.05 -7.44 -26.40
CA ALA A 472 58.22 -8.43 -27.49
C ALA A 472 57.60 -9.85 -27.37
N ARG A 473 57.18 -10.55 -28.45
CA ARG A 473 56.51 -10.27 -29.76
C ARG A 473 56.55 -11.56 -30.62
N ASN A 474 55.48 -11.80 -31.41
CA ASN A 474 55.44 -12.35 -32.80
C ASN A 474 54.96 -13.80 -33.16
N LEU A 475 54.27 -13.86 -34.33
CA LEU A 475 53.96 -14.95 -35.31
C LEU A 475 52.87 -16.01 -34.93
N LEU A 476 51.65 -16.07 -35.52
CA LEU A 476 51.18 -16.36 -36.91
C LEU A 476 51.53 -17.77 -37.47
N PRO A 477 50.74 -18.43 -38.38
CA PRO A 477 49.36 -18.16 -38.87
C PRO A 477 48.41 -19.40 -39.11
N ALA A 478 47.12 -19.11 -39.39
CA ALA A 478 46.12 -19.75 -40.32
C ALA A 478 46.06 -21.27 -40.65
N PHE A 479 44.85 -21.82 -40.91
CA PHE A 479 44.33 -22.19 -42.26
C PHE A 479 42.86 -22.74 -42.29
N THR A 480 42.12 -22.45 -43.39
CA THR A 480 40.93 -23.11 -44.04
C THR A 480 39.98 -24.08 -43.28
N HIS A 481 38.65 -24.08 -43.50
CA HIS A 481 38.01 -24.44 -44.80
C HIS A 481 36.54 -23.96 -45.02
N ARG A 482 36.10 -23.99 -46.30
CA ARG A 482 34.69 -24.00 -46.79
C ARG A 482 34.48 -25.23 -47.71
N PRO A 483 33.24 -25.72 -47.96
CA PRO A 483 32.50 -25.35 -49.19
C PRO A 483 30.96 -25.23 -49.03
N ARG A 484 30.22 -25.14 -50.16
CA ARG A 484 28.76 -24.90 -50.31
C ARG A 484 27.97 -26.17 -50.71
N THR A 485 26.65 -26.15 -50.47
CA THR A 485 25.59 -26.87 -51.24
C THR A 485 24.32 -25.99 -51.33
N GLN A 486 23.34 -26.31 -52.19
CA GLN A 486 22.30 -25.34 -52.61
C GLN A 486 21.02 -25.98 -53.23
N LEU A 487 19.87 -25.28 -53.16
CA LEU A 487 18.53 -25.61 -53.75
C LEU A 487 17.77 -26.80 -53.09
N HIS A 488 16.44 -26.98 -53.19
CA HIS A 488 15.40 -26.42 -54.11
C HIS A 488 14.04 -26.11 -53.42
N ARG A 489 13.15 -25.36 -54.12
CA ARG A 489 11.71 -25.14 -53.77
C ARG A 489 10.85 -26.40 -54.00
N PHE A 490 9.73 -26.52 -53.26
CA PHE A 490 8.41 -26.85 -53.85
C PHE A 490 7.25 -26.18 -53.07
N LEU A 491 6.03 -26.21 -53.63
CA LEU A 491 4.85 -25.43 -53.19
C LEU A 491 3.79 -26.32 -52.50
N LEU A 492 3.13 -25.79 -51.46
CA LEU A 492 1.72 -26.06 -51.14
C LEU A 492 1.06 -24.79 -50.56
N GLN A 493 -0.24 -24.60 -50.81
CA GLN A 493 -1.05 -23.50 -50.28
C GLN A 493 -2.04 -24.00 -49.21
N PRO A 494 -2.33 -23.24 -48.15
CA PRO A 494 -3.56 -23.40 -47.35
C PRO A 494 -4.77 -22.69 -48.03
N PRO A 495 -6.01 -23.15 -47.79
CA PRO A 495 -7.20 -22.63 -48.47
C PRO A 495 -7.73 -21.31 -47.88
N ARG A 496 -8.55 -20.60 -48.66
CA ARG A 496 -9.30 -19.41 -48.22
C ARG A 496 -10.67 -19.80 -47.67
N TYR A 497 -11.10 -19.15 -46.59
CA TYR A 497 -12.51 -19.01 -46.19
C TYR A 497 -12.85 -17.51 -46.06
N PRO A 498 -14.13 -17.10 -46.21
CA PRO A 498 -14.50 -15.69 -46.35
C PRO A 498 -14.47 -14.93 -45.02
N ALA A 499 -14.18 -13.62 -45.09
CA ALA A 499 -14.15 -12.75 -43.93
C ALA A 499 -15.56 -12.38 -43.46
N PHE A 500 -15.88 -12.67 -42.20
CA PHE A 500 -16.96 -12.02 -41.47
C PHE A 500 -16.41 -10.76 -40.78
N THR A 501 -17.14 -9.65 -40.86
CA THR A 501 -16.69 -8.36 -40.31
C THR A 501 -17.04 -8.23 -38.82
N MET A 502 -16.06 -7.82 -38.01
CA MET A 502 -16.19 -7.65 -36.55
C MET A 502 -17.38 -6.77 -36.09
N ALA A 503 -17.87 -5.85 -36.94
CA ALA A 503 -18.99 -4.98 -36.62
C ALA A 503 -20.28 -5.75 -36.28
N ALA A 504 -20.68 -6.73 -37.11
CA ALA A 504 -21.94 -7.45 -36.94
C ALA A 504 -21.99 -8.31 -35.65
N ILE A 505 -20.83 -8.79 -35.20
CA ILE A 505 -20.70 -9.50 -33.92
C ILE A 505 -20.87 -8.52 -32.75
N LYS A 506 -20.32 -7.30 -32.87
CA LYS A 506 -20.35 -6.29 -31.82
C LYS A 506 -21.76 -5.77 -31.55
N ASP A 507 -22.54 -5.49 -32.59
CA ASP A 507 -23.92 -5.00 -32.44
C ASP A 507 -24.85 -6.08 -31.86
N THR A 508 -24.68 -7.34 -32.28
CA THR A 508 -25.43 -8.48 -31.75
C THR A 508 -25.14 -8.71 -30.25
N ILE A 509 -23.88 -8.50 -29.82
CA ILE A 509 -23.50 -8.57 -28.40
C ILE A 509 -24.08 -7.39 -27.62
N ASN A 510 -24.05 -6.17 -28.17
CA ASN A 510 -24.60 -4.99 -27.50
C ASN A 510 -26.11 -5.12 -27.23
N SER A 511 -26.90 -5.54 -28.22
CA SER A 511 -28.34 -5.75 -28.02
C SER A 511 -28.66 -6.90 -27.05
N ALA A 512 -27.78 -7.90 -26.91
CA ALA A 512 -27.90 -8.92 -25.87
C ALA A 512 -27.58 -8.38 -24.47
N LEU A 513 -26.61 -7.46 -24.34
CA LEU A 513 -26.26 -6.82 -23.06
C LEU A 513 -27.34 -5.85 -22.58
N GLU A 514 -27.95 -5.07 -23.48
CA GLU A 514 -29.07 -4.18 -23.15
C GLU A 514 -30.29 -4.96 -22.62
N ALA A 515 -30.55 -6.16 -23.19
CA ALA A 515 -31.61 -7.07 -22.75
C ALA A 515 -31.34 -7.76 -21.40
N LEU A 516 -30.13 -7.64 -20.83
CA LEU A 516 -29.71 -8.31 -19.59
C LEU A 516 -29.50 -7.38 -18.39
N HIS A 517 -29.63 -6.06 -18.56
CA HIS A 517 -29.47 -5.04 -17.49
C HIS A 517 -28.13 -5.10 -16.71
N ILE A 518 -27.04 -5.61 -17.30
CA ILE A 518 -25.75 -5.71 -16.62
C ILE A 518 -24.93 -4.42 -16.79
N THR A 519 -25.05 -3.51 -15.84
CA THR A 519 -24.09 -2.41 -15.64
C THR A 519 -22.91 -2.87 -14.78
N SER A 520 -21.69 -2.76 -15.30
CA SER A 520 -20.36 -2.85 -14.62
C SER A 520 -20.16 -3.95 -13.55
N PRO A 521 -19.17 -4.87 -13.71
CA PRO A 521 -18.84 -5.82 -12.65
C PRO A 521 -18.28 -5.10 -11.41
N ALA A 522 -19.07 -5.06 -10.34
CA ALA A 522 -18.59 -4.72 -9.01
C ALA A 522 -17.66 -5.82 -8.48
N GLN A 523 -16.86 -5.50 -7.45
CA GLN A 523 -15.89 -6.41 -6.85
C GLN A 523 -16.57 -7.68 -6.32
N GLN A 524 -16.17 -8.85 -6.81
CA GLN A 524 -16.53 -10.13 -6.20
C GLN A 524 -15.59 -10.44 -5.03
N GLY A 525 -15.90 -9.85 -3.88
CA GLY A 525 -15.35 -10.30 -2.60
C GLY A 525 -16.02 -11.58 -2.09
N ALA A 526 -15.67 -12.00 -0.87
CA ALA A 526 -16.42 -13.00 -0.14
C ALA A 526 -17.91 -12.59 0.00
N PRO A 527 -18.86 -13.54 0.14
CA PRO A 527 -20.28 -13.19 0.30
C PRO A 527 -20.46 -12.26 1.50
N ALA A 528 -21.02 -11.08 1.24
CA ALA A 528 -21.13 -10.02 2.23
C ALA A 528 -21.91 -10.51 3.46
N GLN A 529 -21.28 -10.42 4.63
CA GLN A 529 -21.84 -10.87 5.89
C GLN A 529 -22.91 -9.90 6.38
N GLU A 530 -24.08 -10.41 6.79
CA GLU A 530 -25.13 -9.54 7.34
C GLU A 530 -24.66 -8.93 8.68
N PRO A 531 -24.74 -7.60 8.85
CA PRO A 531 -24.45 -6.96 10.14
C PRO A 531 -25.44 -7.44 11.21
N SER A 532 -25.02 -7.51 12.47
CA SER A 532 -25.88 -8.06 13.53
C SER A 532 -27.11 -7.20 13.79
N GLU A 533 -28.20 -7.82 14.26
CA GLU A 533 -29.43 -7.08 14.56
C GLU A 533 -29.20 -5.92 15.54
N ASP A 534 -28.33 -6.09 16.52
CA ASP A 534 -27.96 -5.01 17.46
C ASP A 534 -27.14 -3.89 16.80
N GLN A 535 -26.20 -4.22 15.90
CA GLN A 535 -25.46 -3.20 15.12
C GLN A 535 -26.41 -2.39 14.23
N VAL A 536 -27.30 -3.07 13.50
CA VAL A 536 -28.31 -2.43 12.64
C VAL A 536 -29.25 -1.55 13.46
N LYS A 537 -29.65 -2.00 14.65
CA LYS A 537 -30.54 -1.29 15.58
C LYS A 537 -29.85 -0.09 16.23
N GLU A 538 -28.57 -0.16 16.55
CA GLU A 538 -27.79 1.00 17.02
C GLU A 538 -27.68 2.07 15.93
N LEU A 539 -27.28 1.68 14.71
CA LEU A 539 -27.16 2.59 13.58
C LEU A 539 -28.52 3.19 13.19
N ARG A 540 -29.57 2.36 13.10
CA ARG A 540 -30.95 2.82 12.86
C ARG A 540 -31.39 3.80 13.95
N SER A 541 -31.08 3.54 15.22
CA SER A 541 -31.38 4.47 16.33
C SER A 541 -30.61 5.79 16.23
N LYS A 542 -29.36 5.80 15.74
CA LYS A 542 -28.61 7.05 15.47
C LYS A 542 -29.30 7.89 14.38
N TYR A 543 -29.72 7.25 13.29
CA TYR A 543 -30.43 7.91 12.19
C TYR A 543 -31.84 8.37 12.58
N GLU A 544 -32.57 7.61 13.40
CA GLU A 544 -33.87 8.02 13.96
C GLU A 544 -33.75 9.24 14.87
N LYS A 545 -32.79 9.26 15.80
CA LYS A 545 -32.53 10.40 16.70
C LYS A 545 -32.16 11.68 15.95
N THR A 546 -31.54 11.55 14.78
CA THR A 546 -31.13 12.67 13.92
C THR A 546 -32.17 12.99 12.83
N GLY A 547 -33.34 12.36 12.83
CA GLY A 547 -34.38 12.65 11.84
C GLY A 547 -33.96 12.31 10.40
N GLN A 548 -33.22 11.22 10.22
CA GLN A 548 -32.80 10.66 8.93
C GLN A 548 -33.25 9.19 8.76
N GLU A 549 -34.29 8.78 9.50
CA GLU A 549 -34.86 7.43 9.56
C GLU A 549 -35.25 6.84 8.19
N GLN A 550 -35.59 7.69 7.21
CA GLN A 550 -36.05 7.27 5.89
C GLN A 550 -35.01 6.48 5.08
N VAL A 551 -33.71 6.56 5.42
CA VAL A 551 -32.67 5.76 4.76
C VAL A 551 -32.83 4.25 5.01
N PHE A 552 -33.53 3.87 6.09
CA PHE A 552 -33.82 2.48 6.44
C PHE A 552 -35.17 1.97 5.87
N ALA A 553 -35.94 2.79 5.15
CA ALA A 553 -37.31 2.47 4.71
C ALA A 553 -37.48 1.18 3.89
N PHE A 554 -36.40 0.69 3.27
CA PHE A 554 -36.38 -0.56 2.52
C PHE A 554 -35.54 -1.68 3.16
N TYR A 555 -34.80 -1.39 4.25
CA TYR A 555 -33.73 -2.26 4.77
C TYR A 555 -34.18 -3.69 5.03
N ASP A 556 -35.36 -3.86 5.64
CA ASP A 556 -35.91 -5.15 6.04
C ASP A 556 -36.43 -5.98 4.83
N LYS A 557 -36.38 -5.41 3.62
CA LYS A 557 -36.75 -6.03 2.33
C LYS A 557 -35.55 -6.22 1.39
N LEU A 558 -34.34 -5.85 1.81
CA LEU A 558 -33.10 -6.00 1.05
C LEU A 558 -32.53 -7.41 1.16
N SER A 559 -31.77 -7.84 0.15
CA SER A 559 -30.91 -9.02 0.27
C SER A 559 -29.77 -8.79 1.26
N THR A 560 -29.20 -9.86 1.80
CA THR A 560 -28.07 -9.82 2.76
C THR A 560 -26.89 -8.96 2.26
N ALA A 561 -26.57 -9.01 0.96
CA ALA A 561 -25.49 -8.20 0.39
C ALA A 561 -25.86 -6.71 0.27
N GLU A 562 -27.10 -6.39 -0.09
CA GLU A 562 -27.61 -5.02 -0.11
C GLU A 562 -27.70 -4.42 1.31
N LYS A 563 -28.10 -5.22 2.31
CA LYS A 563 -28.09 -4.83 3.74
C LYS A 563 -26.69 -4.48 4.22
N ALA A 564 -25.71 -5.34 3.95
CA ALA A 564 -24.32 -5.12 4.33
C ALA A 564 -23.74 -3.85 3.67
N ALA A 565 -23.91 -3.69 2.35
CA ALA A 565 -23.43 -2.52 1.62
C ALA A 565 -24.08 -1.20 2.09
N LEU A 566 -25.39 -1.22 2.36
CA LEU A 566 -26.08 -0.05 2.91
C LEU A 566 -25.65 0.25 4.35
N PHE A 567 -25.44 -0.77 5.18
CA PHE A 567 -24.95 -0.60 6.56
C PHE A 567 -23.53 -0.03 6.61
N GLU A 568 -22.62 -0.52 5.77
CA GLU A 568 -21.26 0.00 5.63
C GLU A 568 -21.30 1.47 5.19
N GLN A 569 -22.03 1.77 4.09
CA GLN A 569 -22.18 3.14 3.59
C GLN A 569 -22.79 4.11 4.62
N LEU A 570 -23.74 3.66 5.45
CA LEU A 570 -24.36 4.48 6.49
C LEU A 570 -23.49 4.62 7.76
N SER A 571 -22.56 3.70 8.00
CA SER A 571 -21.63 3.72 9.13
C SER A 571 -20.49 4.72 8.96
N ASP A 572 -20.03 4.93 7.73
CA ASP A 572 -19.01 5.94 7.38
C ASP A 572 -19.49 7.39 7.55
N PHE A 573 -20.81 7.60 7.65
CA PHE A 573 -21.42 8.93 7.73
C PHE A 573 -21.60 9.44 9.18
N ASP A 574 -20.90 10.54 9.49
CA ASP A 574 -21.14 11.38 10.67
C ASP A 574 -22.46 12.16 10.49
N VAL A 575 -23.60 11.48 10.65
CA VAL A 575 -24.96 12.02 10.39
C VAL A 575 -25.28 13.26 11.24
N ASP A 576 -24.73 13.38 12.45
CA ASP A 576 -24.83 14.58 13.29
C ASP A 576 -24.13 15.78 12.64
N TYR A 577 -22.92 15.58 12.11
CA TYR A 577 -22.20 16.59 11.33
C TYR A 577 -22.90 16.93 10.01
N ILE A 578 -23.41 15.92 9.28
CA ILE A 578 -24.16 16.09 8.02
C ILE A 578 -25.40 16.97 8.25
N ASN A 579 -26.15 16.72 9.33
CA ASN A 579 -27.26 17.60 9.72
C ASN A 579 -26.78 19.01 10.06
N GLN A 580 -25.67 19.16 10.80
CA GLN A 580 -25.13 20.47 11.18
C GLN A 580 -24.71 21.32 9.96
N ILE A 581 -24.10 20.73 8.93
CA ILE A 581 -23.75 21.43 7.70
C ILE A 581 -24.98 21.66 6.80
N THR A 582 -25.93 20.73 6.81
CA THR A 582 -27.20 20.85 6.07
C THR A 582 -28.06 22.00 6.58
N ASP A 583 -28.22 22.13 7.89
CA ASP A 583 -29.02 23.21 8.49
C ASP A 583 -28.40 24.58 8.20
N LYS A 584 -27.08 24.73 8.38
CA LYS A 584 -26.35 25.95 7.98
C LYS A 584 -26.48 26.29 6.49
N ALA A 585 -26.60 25.28 5.63
CA ALA A 585 -26.71 25.44 4.18
C ALA A 585 -28.13 25.76 3.70
N LEU A 586 -29.17 25.21 4.34
CA LEU A 586 -30.58 25.47 4.00
C LEU A 586 -31.15 26.69 4.75
N HIS A 587 -30.67 26.95 5.96
CA HIS A 587 -31.06 28.03 6.84
C HIS A 587 -29.84 28.88 7.25
N PRO A 588 -29.09 29.46 6.29
CA PRO A 588 -27.96 30.32 6.62
C PRO A 588 -28.42 31.47 7.55
N PRO A 589 -27.65 31.81 8.59
CA PRO A 589 -28.01 32.88 9.51
C PRO A 589 -28.17 34.19 8.73
N LYS A 590 -29.16 35.00 9.11
CA LYS A 590 -29.33 36.34 8.53
C LYS A 590 -28.11 37.19 8.90
N GLU A 591 -27.22 37.40 7.94
CA GLU A 591 -26.13 38.35 8.08
C GLU A 591 -26.68 39.74 8.37
N GLU A 592 -26.15 40.38 9.41
CA GLU A 592 -26.27 41.82 9.54
C GLU A 592 -25.50 42.46 8.37
N LYS A 593 -26.09 43.47 7.71
CA LYS A 593 -25.47 44.12 6.56
C LYS A 593 -24.33 45.06 6.98
N THR A 594 -23.21 44.49 7.41
CA THR A 594 -21.91 45.16 7.32
C THR A 594 -21.48 45.19 5.86
N GLU A 595 -21.11 46.37 5.36
CA GLU A 595 -20.55 46.51 4.01
C GLU A 595 -19.18 45.80 3.96
N SER A 596 -19.05 44.79 3.11
CA SER A 596 -17.80 44.05 2.95
C SER A 596 -16.82 44.85 2.10
N THR A 597 -15.66 45.19 2.67
CA THR A 597 -14.63 45.93 1.95
C THR A 597 -13.77 44.98 1.12
N ILE A 598 -13.55 45.33 -0.15
CA ILE A 598 -12.66 44.60 -1.06
C ILE A 598 -11.54 45.49 -1.60
N GLU A 599 -10.31 45.02 -1.48
CA GLU A 599 -9.09 45.69 -1.95
C GLU A 599 -8.19 44.69 -2.70
N PRO A 600 -7.37 45.11 -3.68
CA PRO A 600 -6.33 44.25 -4.24
C PRO A 600 -5.33 43.83 -3.16
N LEU A 601 -4.74 42.62 -3.29
CA LEU A 601 -3.70 42.18 -2.36
C LEU A 601 -2.53 43.18 -2.32
N PRO A 602 -1.92 43.42 -1.14
CA PRO A 602 -0.90 44.45 -0.97
C PRO A 602 0.39 44.09 -1.69
N SER A 603 1.12 45.10 -2.18
CA SER A 603 2.25 44.90 -3.11
C SER A 603 3.48 44.21 -2.52
N ASN A 604 3.50 43.92 -1.22
CA ASN A 604 4.50 43.07 -0.57
C ASN A 604 4.15 41.57 -0.68
N ALA A 605 2.87 41.21 -0.83
CA ALA A 605 2.39 39.84 -1.01
C ALA A 605 2.32 39.42 -2.50
N THR A 606 2.23 40.38 -3.43
CA THR A 606 2.12 40.11 -4.87
C THR A 606 3.46 40.09 -5.62
N SER A 607 3.56 39.28 -6.67
CA SER A 607 4.56 39.35 -7.74
C SER A 607 3.92 39.05 -9.10
N SER A 608 4.63 39.32 -10.20
CA SER A 608 4.19 39.01 -11.58
C SER A 608 5.37 38.57 -12.45
N ILE A 609 5.20 37.50 -13.24
CA ILE A 609 6.15 37.06 -14.27
C ILE A 609 6.23 38.08 -15.44
N LEU A 610 5.24 38.97 -15.56
CA LEU A 610 5.21 40.02 -16.57
C LEU A 610 5.95 41.30 -16.10
N ASP A 611 5.76 41.66 -14.82
CA ASP A 611 6.16 42.99 -14.31
C ASP A 611 7.38 42.96 -13.35
N SER A 612 7.85 41.79 -12.92
CA SER A 612 9.05 41.65 -12.04
C SER A 612 10.36 41.68 -12.83
N LYS A 613 11.48 41.94 -12.15
CA LYS A 613 12.81 41.93 -12.78
C LYS A 613 13.27 40.51 -13.12
N ALA A 614 14.01 40.38 -14.21
CA ALA A 614 14.62 39.11 -14.61
C ALA A 614 15.48 38.48 -13.48
N ASP A 615 16.28 39.30 -12.79
CA ASP A 615 17.16 38.88 -11.68
C ASP A 615 16.36 38.24 -10.53
N ASP A 616 15.18 38.77 -10.20
CA ASP A 616 14.31 38.24 -9.14
C ASP A 616 13.69 36.89 -9.58
N LEU A 617 13.28 36.79 -10.86
CA LEU A 617 12.75 35.55 -11.44
C LEU A 617 13.81 34.44 -11.54
N GLU A 618 15.03 34.78 -11.97
CA GLU A 618 16.15 33.84 -12.01
C GLU A 618 16.53 33.39 -10.59
N LYS A 619 16.57 34.32 -9.62
CA LYS A 619 16.80 33.98 -8.22
C LYS A 619 15.78 32.95 -7.71
N TRP A 620 14.49 33.19 -7.89
CA TRP A 620 13.45 32.25 -7.44
C TRP A 620 13.52 30.92 -8.19
N TYR A 621 13.78 30.92 -9.50
CA TYR A 621 14.05 29.69 -10.26
C TYR A 621 15.24 28.89 -9.70
N ASN A 622 16.27 29.59 -9.24
CA ASN A 622 17.45 28.99 -8.62
C ASN A 622 17.12 28.38 -7.24
N GLU A 623 16.45 29.13 -6.37
CA GLU A 623 16.04 28.69 -5.03
C GLU A 623 15.05 27.50 -5.11
N GLY A 624 14.07 27.54 -6.01
CA GLY A 624 13.11 26.45 -6.21
C GLY A 624 13.75 25.16 -6.73
N LEU A 625 14.70 25.25 -7.68
CA LEU A 625 15.43 24.07 -8.17
C LEU A 625 16.35 23.47 -7.10
N GLU A 626 16.86 24.28 -6.16
CA GLU A 626 17.61 23.79 -5.02
C GLU A 626 16.72 23.00 -4.05
N LEU A 627 15.54 23.53 -3.71
CA LEU A 627 14.57 22.84 -2.86
C LEU A 627 14.07 21.52 -3.47
N ILE A 628 13.89 21.47 -4.81
CA ILE A 628 13.64 20.23 -5.55
C ILE A 628 14.85 19.29 -5.44
N ALA A 629 16.08 19.78 -5.66
CA ALA A 629 17.30 18.99 -5.55
C ALA A 629 17.62 18.51 -4.12
N GLU A 630 16.93 19.03 -3.10
CA GLU A 630 16.97 18.55 -1.71
C GLU A 630 15.82 17.60 -1.34
N ASN A 631 14.98 17.23 -2.31
CA ASN A 631 13.78 16.39 -2.13
C ASN A 631 12.75 16.98 -1.15
N LYS A 632 12.70 18.30 -0.99
CA LYS A 632 11.78 19.01 -0.08
C LYS A 632 10.44 19.38 -0.72
N VAL A 633 10.24 19.02 -1.99
CA VAL A 633 9.11 19.43 -2.83
C VAL A 633 8.26 18.22 -3.21
N ALA A 634 6.94 18.34 -3.05
CA ALA A 634 5.96 17.41 -3.59
C ALA A 634 4.87 18.13 -4.39
N VAL A 635 4.09 17.37 -5.14
CA VAL A 635 2.92 17.89 -5.88
C VAL A 635 1.64 17.14 -5.57
N VAL A 636 0.53 17.88 -5.50
CA VAL A 636 -0.81 17.38 -5.21
C VAL A 636 -1.72 17.66 -6.40
N LEU A 637 -2.27 16.60 -7.02
CA LEU A 637 -3.09 16.72 -8.21
C LEU A 637 -4.56 16.48 -7.89
N MET A 638 -5.41 17.49 -8.11
CA MET A 638 -6.86 17.38 -8.00
C MET A 638 -7.44 16.77 -9.29
N ALA A 639 -7.70 15.46 -9.28
CA ALA A 639 -8.22 14.65 -10.39
C ALA A 639 -9.54 13.90 -10.06
N GLY A 640 -10.29 14.34 -9.05
CA GLY A 640 -11.59 13.77 -8.67
C GLY A 640 -12.71 13.94 -9.71
N GLY A 641 -12.51 14.75 -10.75
CA GLY A 641 -13.51 15.04 -11.79
C GLY A 641 -13.48 14.09 -13.01
N GLN A 642 -14.65 13.52 -13.35
CA GLN A 642 -14.85 12.77 -14.60
C GLN A 642 -14.90 13.68 -15.84
N GLY A 643 -14.56 13.12 -17.00
CA GLY A 643 -14.60 13.79 -18.31
C GLY A 643 -16.00 14.00 -18.93
N THR A 644 -17.08 13.97 -18.15
CA THR A 644 -18.46 13.89 -18.66
C THR A 644 -18.87 15.10 -19.51
N ARG A 645 -18.44 16.32 -19.16
CA ARG A 645 -18.64 17.53 -19.99
C ARG A 645 -17.89 17.49 -21.33
N LEU A 646 -16.91 16.60 -21.47
CA LEU A 646 -16.09 16.42 -22.68
C LEU A 646 -16.60 15.25 -23.55
N GLY A 647 -17.75 14.65 -23.18
CA GLY A 647 -18.29 13.45 -23.83
C GLY A 647 -17.59 12.15 -23.44
N SER A 648 -16.74 12.13 -22.40
CA SER A 648 -15.97 10.95 -21.98
C SER A 648 -16.45 10.38 -20.64
N SER A 649 -16.47 9.04 -20.55
CA SER A 649 -16.67 8.29 -19.31
C SER A 649 -15.40 8.13 -18.47
N ALA A 650 -14.23 8.43 -19.02
CA ALA A 650 -12.94 8.31 -18.34
C ALA A 650 -12.68 9.46 -17.34
N PRO A 651 -11.73 9.30 -16.39
CA PRO A 651 -11.16 10.40 -15.63
C PRO A 651 -10.57 11.45 -16.58
N LYS A 652 -10.69 12.73 -16.23
CA LYS A 652 -10.31 13.80 -17.16
C LYS A 652 -8.81 13.78 -17.54
N GLY A 653 -7.94 13.34 -16.63
CA GLY A 653 -6.50 13.24 -16.91
C GLY A 653 -6.12 12.23 -18.00
N CYS A 654 -7.00 11.24 -18.29
CA CYS A 654 -6.81 10.27 -19.36
C CYS A 654 -7.19 10.81 -20.76
N TYR A 655 -7.69 12.04 -20.88
CA TYR A 655 -8.23 12.58 -22.13
C TYR A 655 -7.10 12.97 -23.10
N ASP A 656 -7.15 12.47 -24.33
CA ASP A 656 -6.34 12.98 -25.45
C ASP A 656 -7.05 14.18 -26.09
N ILE A 657 -6.37 15.32 -26.09
CA ILE A 657 -6.85 16.56 -26.74
C ILE A 657 -6.56 16.58 -28.26
N GLY A 658 -5.92 15.54 -28.79
CA GLY A 658 -5.57 15.37 -30.20
C GLY A 658 -4.21 15.96 -30.58
N LEU A 659 -3.25 15.97 -29.66
CA LEU A 659 -1.86 16.37 -29.95
C LEU A 659 -1.22 15.40 -30.96
N PRO A 660 -0.19 15.83 -31.74
CA PRO A 660 0.58 14.94 -32.61
C PRO A 660 1.06 13.66 -31.92
N SER A 661 1.47 13.75 -30.66
CA SER A 661 1.91 12.62 -29.82
C SER A 661 0.78 11.74 -29.26
N GLN A 662 -0.49 12.19 -29.31
CA GLN A 662 -1.65 11.61 -28.62
C GLN A 662 -1.48 11.46 -27.09
N LYS A 663 -0.56 12.21 -26.45
CA LYS A 663 -0.33 12.16 -25.01
C LYS A 663 -1.52 12.66 -24.21
N SER A 664 -1.87 11.89 -23.18
CA SER A 664 -2.87 12.27 -22.17
C SER A 664 -2.36 13.40 -21.25
N LEU A 665 -3.28 14.10 -20.58
CA LEU A 665 -2.92 15.15 -19.62
C LEU A 665 -2.09 14.59 -18.45
N PHE A 666 -2.39 13.38 -17.97
CA PHE A 666 -1.56 12.71 -16.96
C PHE A 666 -0.13 12.48 -17.46
N GLN A 667 0.05 12.02 -18.70
CA GLN A 667 1.39 11.81 -19.25
C GLN A 667 2.18 13.13 -19.37
N LEU A 668 1.55 14.19 -19.90
CA LEU A 668 2.19 15.51 -19.99
C LEU A 668 2.57 16.07 -18.60
N GLN A 669 1.78 15.77 -17.57
CA GLN A 669 2.06 16.18 -16.19
C GLN A 669 3.18 15.34 -15.55
N GLY A 670 3.20 14.02 -15.75
CA GLY A 670 4.26 13.12 -15.27
C GLY A 670 5.61 13.40 -15.92
N GLU A 671 5.64 13.64 -17.24
CA GLU A 671 6.87 14.00 -17.95
C GLU A 671 7.43 15.37 -17.52
N ARG A 672 6.57 16.33 -17.12
CA ARG A 672 7.01 17.59 -16.51
C ARG A 672 7.69 17.38 -15.14
N ILE A 673 7.21 16.42 -14.33
CA ILE A 673 7.86 16.02 -13.08
C ILE A 673 9.23 15.41 -13.37
N ALA A 674 9.28 14.37 -14.21
CA ALA A 674 10.53 13.71 -14.60
C ALA A 674 11.56 14.69 -15.17
N LYS A 675 11.11 15.71 -15.91
CA LYS A 675 11.97 16.78 -16.42
C LYS A 675 12.53 17.69 -15.33
N VAL A 676 11.70 18.18 -14.40
CA VAL A 676 12.19 19.12 -13.38
C VAL A 676 13.13 18.42 -12.38
N GLU A 677 12.90 17.13 -12.09
CA GLU A 677 13.85 16.27 -11.37
C GLU A 677 15.20 16.19 -12.10
N GLN A 678 15.20 15.94 -13.42
CA GLN A 678 16.42 15.92 -14.23
C GLN A 678 17.15 17.27 -14.23
N LEU A 679 16.44 18.40 -14.34
CA LEU A 679 17.01 19.75 -14.31
C LEU A 679 17.68 20.03 -12.96
N ALA A 680 16.98 19.79 -11.85
CA ALA A 680 17.49 19.95 -10.50
C ALA A 680 18.69 19.02 -10.22
N LYS A 681 18.59 17.74 -10.59
CA LYS A 681 19.64 16.73 -10.47
C LYS A 681 20.91 17.14 -11.21
N LYS A 682 20.78 17.58 -12.46
CA LYS A 682 21.91 18.02 -13.31
C LYS A 682 22.57 19.29 -12.75
N LYS A 683 21.77 20.25 -12.27
CA LYS A 683 22.25 21.56 -11.80
C LYS A 683 22.98 21.48 -10.46
N HIS A 684 22.46 20.71 -9.50
CA HIS A 684 23.02 20.59 -8.15
C HIS A 684 23.84 19.30 -7.92
N GLY A 685 24.17 18.55 -8.99
CA GLY A 685 25.08 17.41 -8.96
C GLY A 685 24.61 16.21 -8.11
N LYS A 686 23.30 16.06 -7.90
CA LYS A 686 22.71 15.05 -7.00
C LYS A 686 22.70 13.66 -7.63
N LYS A 687 22.70 12.60 -6.81
CA LYS A 687 22.60 11.20 -7.27
C LYS A 687 21.16 10.81 -7.64
N SER A 688 20.23 11.10 -6.74
CA SER A 688 18.78 11.03 -6.92
C SER A 688 18.19 12.41 -6.63
N VAL A 689 17.08 12.70 -7.30
CA VAL A 689 16.16 13.82 -7.01
C VAL A 689 14.76 13.26 -7.21
N THR A 690 13.82 13.62 -6.34
CA THR A 690 12.48 13.04 -6.33
C THR A 690 11.45 14.08 -5.91
N VAL A 691 10.36 14.18 -6.66
CA VAL A 691 9.19 15.02 -6.37
C VAL A 691 7.96 14.10 -6.27
N PRO A 692 7.53 13.69 -5.06
CA PRO A 692 6.39 12.80 -4.89
C PRO A 692 5.09 13.39 -5.47
N TRP A 693 4.33 12.55 -6.18
CA TRP A 693 3.09 12.93 -6.84
C TRP A 693 1.89 12.29 -6.15
N TYR A 694 1.15 13.11 -5.40
CA TYR A 694 -0.06 12.71 -4.69
C TYR A 694 -1.28 13.00 -5.56
N VAL A 695 -1.90 11.97 -6.13
CA VAL A 695 -3.02 12.10 -7.09
C VAL A 695 -4.35 11.87 -6.38
N MET A 696 -5.10 12.93 -6.15
CA MET A 696 -6.44 12.88 -5.54
C MET A 696 -7.48 12.48 -6.59
N THR A 697 -8.16 11.37 -6.35
CA THR A 697 -9.27 10.86 -7.16
C THR A 697 -10.58 10.92 -6.35
N SER A 698 -11.70 10.59 -6.99
CA SER A 698 -12.96 10.25 -6.30
C SER A 698 -13.30 8.80 -6.62
N GLY A 699 -14.17 8.13 -5.87
CA GLY A 699 -14.55 6.72 -6.14
C GLY A 699 -14.85 6.41 -7.63
N PRO A 700 -15.64 7.23 -8.34
CA PRO A 700 -15.89 7.05 -9.78
C PRO A 700 -14.70 7.34 -10.72
N THR A 701 -13.59 7.93 -10.24
CA THR A 701 -12.33 8.09 -11.01
C THR A 701 -11.19 7.21 -10.52
N ARG A 702 -11.23 6.66 -9.30
CA ARG A 702 -10.14 5.89 -8.68
C ARG A 702 -9.62 4.75 -9.56
N GLY A 703 -10.44 3.72 -9.74
CA GLY A 703 -10.04 2.49 -10.44
C GLY A 703 -9.53 2.75 -11.85
N PRO A 704 -10.26 3.51 -12.69
CA PRO A 704 -9.79 3.90 -14.02
C PRO A 704 -8.50 4.73 -14.01
N THR A 705 -8.29 5.61 -13.03
CA THR A 705 -7.04 6.40 -12.93
C THR A 705 -5.87 5.49 -12.56
N GLN A 706 -6.01 4.67 -11.52
CA GLN A 706 -4.96 3.76 -11.08
C GLN A 706 -4.55 2.79 -12.19
N LYS A 707 -5.54 2.15 -12.82
CA LYS A 707 -5.31 1.27 -13.96
C LYS A 707 -4.56 2.00 -15.10
N PHE A 708 -4.93 3.23 -15.41
CA PHE A 708 -4.28 4.00 -16.48
C PHE A 708 -2.83 4.36 -16.17
N PHE A 709 -2.48 4.64 -14.91
CA PHE A 709 -1.08 4.82 -14.49
C PHE A 709 -0.29 3.51 -14.57
N GLU A 710 -0.89 2.38 -14.17
CA GLU A 710 -0.28 1.05 -14.23
C GLU A 710 -0.03 0.60 -15.68
N GLU A 711 -1.02 0.74 -16.57
CA GLU A 711 -0.90 0.41 -18.01
C GLU A 711 0.15 1.26 -18.74
N ASN A 712 0.44 2.48 -18.25
CA ASN A 712 1.45 3.38 -18.82
C ASN A 712 2.76 3.42 -18.01
N ASN A 713 3.02 2.42 -17.15
CA ASN A 713 4.23 2.31 -16.30
C ASN A 713 4.59 3.63 -15.60
N PHE A 714 3.59 4.26 -14.98
CA PHE A 714 3.70 5.52 -14.23
C PHE A 714 4.37 6.67 -15.01
N PHE A 715 4.30 6.62 -16.35
CA PHE A 715 4.91 7.58 -17.29
C PHE A 715 6.43 7.72 -17.13
N GLY A 716 7.10 6.67 -16.64
CA GLY A 716 8.54 6.66 -16.37
C GLY A 716 8.96 7.24 -15.02
N LEU A 717 8.00 7.57 -14.14
CA LEU A 717 8.25 7.83 -12.72
C LEU A 717 8.26 6.51 -11.93
N GLU A 718 8.99 6.48 -10.82
CA GLU A 718 8.99 5.31 -9.94
C GLU A 718 7.64 5.16 -9.20
N LYS A 719 7.05 3.95 -9.26
CA LYS A 719 5.75 3.59 -8.65
C LYS A 719 5.62 4.03 -7.18
N GLU A 720 6.68 3.88 -6.40
CA GLU A 720 6.76 4.27 -4.98
C GLU A 720 6.69 5.78 -4.70
N ASN A 721 6.81 6.60 -5.75
CA ASN A 721 6.74 8.07 -5.68
C ASN A 721 5.44 8.63 -6.27
N VAL A 722 4.51 7.78 -6.71
CA VAL A 722 3.18 8.19 -7.21
C VAL A 722 2.09 7.58 -6.32
N THR A 723 1.54 8.38 -5.41
CA THR A 723 0.53 7.94 -4.44
C THR A 723 -0.86 8.41 -4.87
N ILE A 724 -1.67 7.48 -5.39
CA ILE A 724 -3.06 7.76 -5.73
C ILE A 724 -3.91 7.59 -4.45
N PHE A 725 -4.69 8.61 -4.10
CA PHE A 725 -5.60 8.63 -2.95
C PHE A 725 -6.99 9.10 -3.36
N GLU A 726 -7.96 9.05 -2.44
CA GLU A 726 -9.36 9.45 -2.70
C GLU A 726 -9.81 10.57 -1.78
N GLN A 727 -10.66 11.44 -2.32
CA GLN A 727 -11.41 12.43 -1.54
C GLN A 727 -12.69 11.84 -0.93
N GLY A 728 -13.24 12.54 0.05
CA GLY A 728 -14.50 12.16 0.68
C GLY A 728 -15.72 12.31 -0.22
N VAL A 729 -16.85 11.83 0.29
CA VAL A 729 -18.17 12.08 -0.31
C VAL A 729 -19.16 12.53 0.76
N LEU A 730 -20.07 13.42 0.38
CA LEU A 730 -21.21 13.80 1.19
C LEU A 730 -22.50 13.23 0.56
N PRO A 731 -23.51 12.86 1.38
CA PRO A 731 -24.83 12.55 0.87
C PRO A 731 -25.45 13.72 0.12
N CYS A 732 -26.21 13.40 -0.93
CA CYS A 732 -27.13 14.34 -1.56
C CYS A 732 -28.34 14.53 -0.63
N ILE A 733 -28.73 15.78 -0.41
CA ILE A 733 -29.77 16.13 0.56
C ILE A 733 -30.98 16.73 -0.20
N SER A 734 -32.19 16.45 0.25
CA SER A 734 -33.41 17.05 -0.30
C SER A 734 -33.54 18.54 0.05
N ASN A 735 -34.50 19.26 -0.54
CA ASN A 735 -34.77 20.65 -0.15
C ASN A 735 -35.26 20.79 1.30
N GLU A 736 -35.72 19.70 1.91
CA GLU A 736 -36.27 19.57 3.26
C GLU A 736 -35.24 19.05 4.28
N GLY A 737 -33.96 18.91 3.89
CA GLY A 737 -32.88 18.47 4.77
C GLY A 737 -32.72 16.94 4.93
N LYS A 738 -33.48 16.13 4.19
CA LYS A 738 -33.44 14.66 4.28
C LYS A 738 -32.39 14.06 3.34
N ILE A 739 -31.61 13.09 3.82
CA ILE A 739 -30.68 12.29 3.00
C ILE A 739 -31.45 11.55 1.90
N LEU A 740 -30.99 11.68 0.65
CA LEU A 740 -31.58 11.03 -0.53
C LEU A 740 -30.98 9.64 -0.77
N LEU A 741 -31.84 8.66 -1.05
CA LEU A 741 -31.45 7.34 -1.55
C LEU A 741 -31.42 7.33 -3.08
N GLU A 742 -30.36 6.77 -3.68
CA GLU A 742 -30.24 6.50 -5.12
C GLU A 742 -31.04 5.25 -5.51
N SER A 743 -31.02 4.24 -4.64
CA SER A 743 -31.76 2.99 -4.76
C SER A 743 -32.18 2.49 -3.37
N LYS A 744 -32.93 1.38 -3.29
CA LYS A 744 -33.35 0.77 -2.02
C LYS A 744 -32.19 0.44 -1.08
N ALA A 745 -31.00 0.24 -1.63
CA ALA A 745 -29.80 -0.24 -0.94
C ALA A 745 -28.62 0.74 -0.97
N LYS A 746 -28.84 2.01 -1.37
CA LYS A 746 -27.73 2.94 -1.63
C LYS A 746 -28.12 4.40 -1.43
N VAL A 747 -27.34 5.13 -0.63
CA VAL A 747 -27.40 6.59 -0.49
C VAL A 747 -26.87 7.26 -1.77
N ALA A 748 -27.58 8.28 -2.27
CA ALA A 748 -27.11 9.12 -3.36
C ALA A 748 -26.00 10.04 -2.84
N VAL A 749 -24.80 9.97 -3.43
CA VAL A 749 -23.61 10.69 -2.93
C VAL A 749 -22.99 11.62 -3.97
N ALA A 750 -22.16 12.55 -3.50
CA ALA A 750 -21.35 13.45 -4.32
C ALA A 750 -19.96 13.62 -3.70
N PRO A 751 -18.90 13.85 -4.51
CA PRO A 751 -17.65 14.37 -3.99
C PRO A 751 -17.87 15.68 -3.22
N ASP A 752 -17.14 15.85 -2.12
CA ASP A 752 -17.22 16.94 -1.14
C ASP A 752 -16.62 18.29 -1.62
N GLY A 753 -16.67 18.56 -2.93
CA GLY A 753 -16.04 19.72 -3.58
C GLY A 753 -14.54 19.50 -3.85
N ASN A 754 -13.74 20.57 -3.98
CA ASN A 754 -12.27 20.46 -4.03
C ASN A 754 -11.59 20.85 -2.71
N GLY A 755 -12.32 21.44 -1.76
CA GLY A 755 -11.87 21.66 -0.38
C GLY A 755 -11.76 20.38 0.45
N GLY A 756 -12.54 19.34 0.12
CA GLY A 756 -12.41 18.00 0.71
C GLY A 756 -11.00 17.38 0.58
N LEU A 757 -10.16 17.93 -0.32
CA LEU A 757 -8.72 17.69 -0.38
C LEU A 757 -8.06 17.70 0.99
N TYR A 758 -8.37 18.67 1.85
CA TYR A 758 -7.69 18.81 3.13
C TYR A 758 -7.96 17.62 4.06
N GLN A 759 -9.22 17.24 4.22
CA GLN A 759 -9.62 16.09 5.01
C GLN A 759 -9.06 14.77 4.42
N ALA A 760 -9.04 14.67 3.08
CA ALA A 760 -8.50 13.54 2.34
C ALA A 760 -6.98 13.35 2.52
N LEU A 761 -6.20 14.44 2.52
CA LEU A 761 -4.74 14.41 2.75
C LEU A 761 -4.37 13.84 4.13
N ILE A 762 -5.22 14.05 5.13
CA ILE A 762 -5.07 13.48 6.48
C ILE A 762 -5.54 12.02 6.50
N GLN A 763 -6.76 11.73 6.04
CA GLN A 763 -7.36 10.39 6.11
C GLN A 763 -6.60 9.33 5.29
N SER A 764 -6.04 9.72 4.16
CA SER A 764 -5.20 8.84 3.32
C SER A 764 -3.76 8.68 3.84
N GLY A 765 -3.38 9.39 4.90
CA GLY A 765 -2.01 9.38 5.44
C GLY A 765 -0.99 10.16 4.60
N VAL A 766 -1.40 10.90 3.57
CA VAL A 766 -0.49 11.64 2.69
C VAL A 766 0.34 12.68 3.45
N VAL A 767 -0.22 13.42 4.41
CA VAL A 767 0.57 14.35 5.25
C VAL A 767 1.63 13.60 6.07
N ALA A 768 1.33 12.39 6.56
CA ALA A 768 2.29 11.58 7.30
C ALA A 768 3.42 11.03 6.39
N ASP A 769 3.11 10.70 5.12
CA ASP A 769 4.13 10.32 4.12
C ASP A 769 4.99 11.52 3.69
N MET A 770 4.40 12.71 3.51
CA MET A 770 5.13 13.96 3.31
C MET A 770 6.12 14.22 4.46
N SER A 771 5.67 14.05 5.71
CA SER A 771 6.48 14.17 6.93
C SER A 771 7.66 13.19 6.92
N LYS A 772 7.37 11.90 6.67
CA LYS A 772 8.35 10.81 6.56
C LYS A 772 9.42 11.06 5.48
N ARG A 773 9.04 11.74 4.39
CA ARG A 773 9.93 12.07 3.25
C ARG A 773 10.70 13.38 3.44
N GLY A 774 10.38 14.20 4.44
CA GLY A 774 11.00 15.52 4.63
C GLY A 774 10.48 16.60 3.67
N ILE A 775 9.25 16.45 3.17
CA ILE A 775 8.61 17.45 2.30
C ILE A 775 8.28 18.69 3.12
N HIS A 776 8.73 19.87 2.66
CA HIS A 776 8.45 21.17 3.26
C HIS A 776 7.52 22.03 2.40
N HIS A 777 7.50 21.77 1.08
CA HIS A 777 6.88 22.62 0.06
C HIS A 777 5.97 21.78 -0.83
N ILE A 778 4.70 22.15 -0.95
CA ILE A 778 3.70 21.38 -1.69
C ILE A 778 3.04 22.27 -2.73
N HIS A 779 3.10 21.90 -4.02
CA HIS A 779 2.38 22.59 -5.09
C HIS A 779 1.15 21.77 -5.51
N ALA A 780 -0.06 22.30 -5.26
CA ALA A 780 -1.32 21.69 -5.66
C ALA A 780 -1.93 22.33 -6.90
N TYR A 781 -2.54 21.53 -7.78
CA TYR A 781 -3.16 22.03 -9.03
C TYR A 781 -4.29 21.14 -9.55
N CYS A 782 -5.17 21.72 -10.39
CA CYS A 782 -6.24 21.01 -11.09
C CYS A 782 -5.76 20.28 -12.35
N VAL A 783 -6.25 19.05 -12.56
CA VAL A 783 -5.86 18.19 -13.70
C VAL A 783 -6.20 18.74 -15.08
N ASP A 784 -7.15 19.66 -15.19
CA ASP A 784 -7.59 20.21 -16.49
C ASP A 784 -6.71 21.30 -17.09
N ASN A 785 -5.74 21.84 -16.35
CA ASN A 785 -4.84 22.83 -16.94
C ASN A 785 -3.74 22.14 -17.78
N CYS A 786 -3.89 22.20 -19.11
CA CYS A 786 -3.00 21.55 -20.07
C CYS A 786 -1.60 22.19 -20.09
N LEU A 787 -1.49 23.48 -19.75
CA LEU A 787 -0.23 24.24 -19.67
C LEU A 787 0.44 24.22 -18.29
N VAL A 788 -0.11 23.51 -17.29
CA VAL A 788 0.39 23.59 -15.91
C VAL A 788 1.89 23.26 -15.77
N LYS A 789 2.67 24.20 -15.23
CA LYS A 789 4.08 24.02 -14.89
C LYS A 789 4.20 23.21 -13.58
N VAL A 790 4.06 21.89 -13.67
CA VAL A 790 4.08 20.98 -12.51
C VAL A 790 5.40 21.15 -11.73
N ALA A 791 5.32 21.33 -10.41
CA ALA A 791 6.46 21.65 -9.54
C ALA A 791 7.30 22.86 -10.01
N ASP A 792 6.66 23.94 -10.50
CA ASP A 792 7.36 25.16 -10.95
C ASP A 792 8.38 25.73 -9.95
N PRO A 793 9.67 25.75 -10.29
CA PRO A 793 10.70 26.31 -9.42
C PRO A 793 10.51 27.80 -9.13
N VAL A 794 9.99 28.60 -10.07
CA VAL A 794 9.84 30.06 -9.85
C VAL A 794 8.83 30.32 -8.74
N PHE A 795 7.67 29.69 -8.80
CA PHE A 795 6.63 29.82 -7.79
C PHE A 795 7.01 29.20 -6.44
N ILE A 796 7.70 28.06 -6.43
CA ILE A 796 8.20 27.44 -5.19
C ILE A 796 9.26 28.33 -4.54
N GLY A 797 10.25 28.81 -5.28
CA GLY A 797 11.29 29.69 -4.79
C GLY A 797 10.75 31.03 -4.29
N PHE A 798 9.81 31.65 -5.02
CA PHE A 798 9.08 32.83 -4.57
C PHE A 798 8.40 32.59 -3.21
N SER A 799 7.60 31.55 -3.11
CA SER A 799 6.82 31.24 -1.90
C SER A 799 7.72 30.90 -0.70
N ALA A 800 8.79 30.15 -0.92
CA ALA A 800 9.80 29.86 0.10
C ALA A 800 10.57 31.13 0.53
N SER A 801 10.97 31.99 -0.41
CA SER A 801 11.67 33.25 -0.12
C SER A 801 10.83 34.26 0.67
N LYS A 802 9.50 34.13 0.60
CA LYS A 802 8.52 34.90 1.37
C LYS A 802 8.19 34.27 2.73
N ASN A 803 8.56 33.00 2.96
CA ASN A 803 8.21 32.21 4.15
C ASN A 803 6.69 32.23 4.47
N VAL A 804 5.86 32.05 3.43
CA VAL A 804 4.40 32.01 3.55
C VAL A 804 3.88 30.60 3.79
N ASP A 805 2.70 30.51 4.45
CA ASP A 805 2.01 29.24 4.69
C ASP A 805 1.16 28.82 3.46
N ILE A 806 0.61 29.79 2.70
CA ILE A 806 0.03 29.59 1.36
C ILE A 806 0.60 30.59 0.36
N ALA A 807 0.75 30.18 -0.89
CA ALA A 807 0.74 31.11 -2.02
C ALA A 807 -0.18 30.61 -3.14
N THR A 808 -0.50 31.47 -4.10
CA THR A 808 -1.34 31.12 -5.24
C THR A 808 -0.82 31.70 -6.55
N LYS A 809 -0.98 30.98 -7.64
CA LYS A 809 -0.87 31.55 -8.99
C LYS A 809 -2.21 32.16 -9.42
N VAL A 810 -2.11 33.21 -10.23
CA VAL A 810 -3.23 33.83 -10.95
C VAL A 810 -2.80 34.16 -12.38
N VAL A 811 -3.75 34.34 -13.28
CA VAL A 811 -3.49 34.99 -14.58
C VAL A 811 -4.12 36.37 -14.61
N ARG A 812 -3.63 37.23 -15.49
CA ARG A 812 -4.27 38.53 -15.76
C ARG A 812 -5.68 38.30 -16.32
N LYS A 813 -6.70 38.91 -15.68
CA LYS A 813 -8.09 38.93 -16.16
C LYS A 813 -8.14 39.63 -17.53
N ARG A 814 -8.71 38.96 -18.54
CA ARG A 814 -8.77 39.43 -19.95
C ARG A 814 -9.63 40.68 -20.10
N ASN A 815 -10.75 40.75 -19.40
CA ASN A 815 -11.67 41.89 -19.38
C ASN A 815 -12.63 41.79 -18.17
N ALA A 816 -13.35 42.88 -17.89
CA ALA A 816 -14.23 42.99 -16.72
C ALA A 816 -15.27 41.86 -16.61
N LYS A 817 -15.78 41.37 -17.75
CA LYS A 817 -16.88 40.39 -17.87
C LYS A 817 -16.40 38.94 -17.92
N GLU A 818 -15.10 38.69 -17.78
CA GLU A 818 -14.59 37.32 -17.65
C GLU A 818 -15.08 36.68 -16.34
N SER A 819 -15.79 35.55 -16.45
CA SER A 819 -16.42 34.83 -15.34
C SER A 819 -15.42 33.96 -14.57
N VAL A 820 -14.53 34.62 -13.84
CA VAL A 820 -13.48 34.00 -13.01
C VAL A 820 -13.49 34.59 -11.61
N GLY A 821 -13.36 33.74 -10.59
CA GLY A 821 -13.12 34.17 -9.21
C GLY A 821 -11.81 34.96 -9.09
N LEU A 822 -11.82 36.00 -8.27
CA LEU A 822 -10.74 36.97 -8.16
C LEU A 822 -10.10 36.89 -6.77
N ILE A 823 -8.76 36.72 -6.75
CA ILE A 823 -8.00 36.63 -5.51
C ILE A 823 -7.66 38.05 -5.04
N LEU A 824 -8.17 38.42 -3.87
CA LEU A 824 -8.14 39.79 -3.35
C LEU A 824 -8.09 39.79 -1.82
N GLN A 825 -8.18 40.98 -1.21
CA GLN A 825 -8.32 41.16 0.23
C GLN A 825 -9.79 41.52 0.55
N LYS A 826 -10.53 40.62 1.22
CA LYS A 826 -11.92 40.83 1.69
C LYS A 826 -11.88 41.05 3.20
N ASN A 827 -12.46 42.14 3.70
CA ASN A 827 -12.52 42.48 5.14
C ASN A 827 -11.15 42.39 5.86
N GLY A 828 -10.07 42.77 5.18
CA GLY A 828 -8.70 42.72 5.70
C GLY A 828 -7.95 41.40 5.53
N ARG A 829 -8.59 40.32 5.05
CA ARG A 829 -8.00 38.97 4.91
C ARG A 829 -7.81 38.55 3.44
N PRO A 830 -6.85 37.67 3.11
CA PRO A 830 -6.77 37.08 1.78
C PRO A 830 -8.00 36.22 1.50
N ASP A 831 -8.62 36.36 0.33
CA ASP A 831 -9.87 35.68 -0.01
C ASP A 831 -10.05 35.52 -1.53
N VAL A 832 -11.06 34.76 -1.95
CA VAL A 832 -11.51 34.66 -3.35
C VAL A 832 -12.96 35.13 -3.44
N VAL A 833 -13.20 36.17 -4.24
CA VAL A 833 -14.56 36.65 -4.54
C VAL A 833 -14.97 36.11 -5.89
N GLU A 834 -16.06 35.35 -5.92
CA GLU A 834 -16.60 34.83 -7.18
C GLU A 834 -17.19 35.92 -8.07
N TYR A 835 -17.19 35.68 -9.38
CA TYR A 835 -17.62 36.67 -10.38
C TYR A 835 -19.11 37.08 -10.26
N SER A 836 -19.90 36.35 -9.49
CA SER A 836 -21.30 36.67 -9.13
C SER A 836 -21.46 37.54 -7.88
N GLU A 837 -20.39 37.73 -7.09
CA GLU A 837 -20.38 38.55 -5.86
C GLU A 837 -19.77 39.95 -6.06
N ILE A 838 -18.92 40.14 -7.08
CA ILE A 838 -18.30 41.44 -7.36
C ILE A 838 -19.30 42.41 -8.01
N SER A 839 -19.24 43.69 -7.61
CA SER A 839 -20.03 44.77 -8.22
C SER A 839 -19.62 45.02 -9.68
N THR A 840 -20.48 45.65 -10.48
CA THR A 840 -20.08 46.01 -11.87
C THR A 840 -19.01 47.10 -11.84
N GLU A 841 -19.14 48.00 -10.89
CA GLU A 841 -18.26 49.13 -10.60
C GLU A 841 -16.83 48.66 -10.26
N ASP A 842 -16.68 47.64 -9.40
CA ASP A 842 -15.38 47.04 -9.06
C ASP A 842 -14.85 46.13 -10.18
N ALA A 843 -15.72 45.41 -10.90
CA ALA A 843 -15.32 44.58 -12.03
C ALA A 843 -14.75 45.40 -13.21
N GLU A 844 -15.25 46.63 -13.42
CA GLU A 844 -14.78 47.57 -14.44
C GLU A 844 -13.71 48.56 -13.93
N ALA A 845 -13.46 48.63 -12.61
CA ALA A 845 -12.48 49.52 -12.00
C ALA A 845 -11.06 49.33 -12.57
N LYS A 846 -10.35 50.44 -12.78
CA LYS A 846 -8.97 50.47 -13.30
C LYS A 846 -7.91 50.60 -12.20
N ASP A 847 -6.71 50.10 -12.46
CA ASP A 847 -5.56 50.28 -11.57
C ASP A 847 -5.13 51.77 -11.54
N SER A 848 -4.78 52.28 -10.37
CA SER A 848 -4.39 53.68 -10.19
C SER A 848 -2.97 54.01 -10.70
N LYS A 849 -2.18 52.99 -11.05
CA LYS A 849 -0.85 53.11 -11.65
C LYS A 849 -0.84 52.88 -13.16
N ASP A 850 -1.81 52.14 -13.69
CA ASP A 850 -1.95 51.82 -15.11
C ASP A 850 -3.44 51.69 -15.47
N ALA A 851 -3.98 52.68 -16.18
CA ALA A 851 -5.39 52.75 -16.54
C ALA A 851 -5.82 51.70 -17.59
N GLU A 852 -4.89 51.04 -18.29
CA GLU A 852 -5.22 49.93 -19.18
C GLU A 852 -5.63 48.69 -18.34
N LEU A 853 -4.97 48.47 -17.20
CA LEU A 853 -5.20 47.33 -16.32
C LEU A 853 -6.45 47.48 -15.44
N LEU A 854 -7.13 46.37 -15.17
CA LEU A 854 -8.19 46.30 -14.16
C LEU A 854 -7.59 46.29 -12.74
N LYS A 855 -8.24 46.99 -11.80
CA LYS A 855 -7.93 47.00 -10.36
C LYS A 855 -7.93 45.58 -9.80
N PHE A 856 -9.01 44.83 -10.05
CA PHE A 856 -9.15 43.43 -9.65
C PHE A 856 -8.91 42.51 -10.86
N ARG A 857 -7.63 42.22 -11.12
CA ARG A 857 -7.16 41.43 -12.28
C ARG A 857 -6.61 40.04 -11.96
N ALA A 858 -6.51 39.67 -10.69
CA ALA A 858 -5.90 38.44 -10.22
C ALA A 858 -6.87 37.24 -10.36
N ALA A 859 -7.03 36.73 -11.58
CA ALA A 859 -7.95 35.63 -11.86
C ALA A 859 -7.42 34.29 -11.33
N ASN A 860 -8.20 33.64 -10.46
CA ASN A 860 -7.86 32.36 -9.85
C ASN A 860 -7.78 31.25 -10.91
N ILE A 861 -6.65 30.52 -10.94
CA ILE A 861 -6.45 29.36 -11.82
C ILE A 861 -6.40 28.01 -11.07
N VAL A 862 -6.72 28.03 -9.77
CA VAL A 862 -6.73 26.87 -8.86
C VAL A 862 -5.38 26.12 -8.89
N ASN A 863 -4.33 26.91 -8.65
CA ASN A 863 -2.94 26.48 -8.58
C ASN A 863 -2.28 27.17 -7.38
N HIS A 864 -1.87 26.37 -6.40
CA HIS A 864 -1.54 26.85 -5.05
C HIS A 864 -0.27 26.19 -4.53
N TYR A 865 0.46 26.91 -3.67
CA TYR A 865 1.56 26.42 -2.86
C TYR A 865 1.09 26.34 -1.40
N TYR A 866 1.57 25.34 -0.67
CA TYR A 866 1.39 25.20 0.77
C TYR A 866 2.73 24.90 1.45
N SER A 867 2.91 25.44 2.66
CA SER A 867 3.92 24.91 3.59
C SER A 867 3.44 23.57 4.15
N TYR A 868 4.37 22.64 4.44
CA TYR A 868 4.03 21.40 5.15
C TYR A 868 3.35 21.69 6.50
N LYS A 869 3.85 22.69 7.24
CA LYS A 869 3.28 23.16 8.52
C LYS A 869 1.80 23.55 8.39
N PHE A 870 1.40 24.18 7.28
CA PHE A 870 0.00 24.50 7.06
C PHE A 870 -0.84 23.23 6.87
N LEU A 871 -0.37 22.26 6.07
CA LEU A 871 -1.06 20.98 5.88
C LEU A 871 -1.09 20.11 7.16
N GLU A 872 -0.07 20.20 8.01
CA GLU A 872 -0.05 19.55 9.33
C GLU A 872 -1.16 20.08 10.26
N SER A 873 -1.49 21.38 10.16
CA SER A 873 -2.55 22.02 10.96
C SER A 873 -4.00 21.71 10.53
N ILE A 874 -4.22 20.99 9.42
CA ILE A 874 -5.55 20.68 8.86
C ILE A 874 -6.60 20.22 9.91
N PRO A 875 -6.29 19.32 10.87
CA PRO A 875 -7.26 18.87 11.86
C PRO A 875 -7.86 19.99 12.73
N GLU A 876 -7.16 21.13 12.87
CA GLU A 876 -7.63 22.28 13.64
C GLU A 876 -8.70 23.10 12.91
N TRP A 877 -8.83 23.00 11.58
CA TRP A 877 -9.65 23.92 10.79
C TRP A 877 -10.45 23.32 9.62
N ALA A 878 -10.20 22.10 9.15
CA ALA A 878 -10.97 21.52 8.02
C ALA A 878 -12.49 21.49 8.26
N ARG A 879 -12.93 21.10 9.48
CA ARG A 879 -14.35 21.14 9.89
C ARG A 879 -14.93 22.56 10.06
N LYS A 880 -14.14 23.62 9.87
CA LYS A 880 -14.59 25.03 9.87
C LYS A 880 -14.84 25.59 8.46
N LEU A 881 -14.42 24.89 7.41
CA LEU A 881 -14.64 25.34 6.03
C LEU A 881 -16.15 25.40 5.71
N PRO A 882 -16.60 26.42 4.97
CA PRO A 882 -17.99 26.51 4.51
C PRO A 882 -18.33 25.38 3.55
N HIS A 883 -19.62 25.15 3.35
CA HIS A 883 -20.14 24.17 2.40
C HIS A 883 -21.08 24.89 1.44
N HIS A 884 -20.67 25.00 0.18
CA HIS A 884 -21.38 25.75 -0.85
C HIS A 884 -22.53 24.91 -1.43
N VAL A 885 -23.66 25.56 -1.73
CA VAL A 885 -24.94 24.89 -1.97
C VAL A 885 -25.24 24.75 -3.46
N ALA A 886 -24.84 23.62 -4.03
CA ALA A 886 -25.09 23.32 -5.43
C ALA A 886 -26.45 22.62 -5.61
N ARG A 887 -27.53 23.38 -5.85
CA ARG A 887 -28.87 22.83 -6.19
C ARG A 887 -28.82 22.05 -7.51
N LYS A 888 -29.29 20.79 -7.52
CA LYS A 888 -29.27 19.88 -8.70
C LYS A 888 -30.59 19.13 -8.87
N LYS A 889 -30.77 18.55 -10.06
CA LYS A 889 -31.74 17.46 -10.30
C LYS A 889 -31.04 16.14 -9.94
N ILE A 890 -31.46 15.51 -8.86
CA ILE A 890 -30.80 14.33 -8.28
C ILE A 890 -31.77 13.15 -8.40
N PRO A 891 -31.49 12.15 -9.27
CA PRO A 891 -32.29 10.93 -9.33
C PRO A 891 -32.31 10.25 -7.96
N TYR A 892 -33.49 9.81 -7.52
CA TYR A 892 -33.69 9.26 -6.19
C TYR A 892 -34.82 8.23 -6.21
N ILE A 893 -34.90 7.39 -5.18
CA ILE A 893 -36.05 6.51 -4.95
C ILE A 893 -37.05 7.17 -3.98
N ASN A 894 -38.34 7.14 -4.33
CA ASN A 894 -39.41 7.54 -3.43
C ASN A 894 -39.55 6.50 -2.30
N THR A 895 -39.47 6.92 -1.04
CA THR A 895 -39.47 6.03 0.13
C THR A 895 -40.85 5.44 0.48
N GLU A 896 -41.94 6.00 -0.05
CA GLU A 896 -43.31 5.50 0.13
C GLU A 896 -43.67 4.46 -0.95
N THR A 897 -43.38 4.75 -2.23
CA THR A 897 -43.75 3.89 -3.37
C THR A 897 -42.68 2.88 -3.75
N GLY A 898 -41.40 3.17 -3.49
CA GLY A 898 -40.27 2.37 -3.95
C GLY A 898 -39.94 2.52 -5.43
N GLU A 899 -40.43 3.58 -6.09
CA GLU A 899 -40.16 3.90 -7.51
C GLU A 899 -38.98 4.88 -7.67
N THR A 900 -38.16 4.67 -8.70
CA THR A 900 -37.04 5.55 -9.04
C THR A 900 -37.50 6.76 -9.85
N ILE A 901 -37.37 7.96 -9.29
CA ILE A 901 -37.78 9.23 -9.89
C ILE A 901 -36.58 9.95 -10.53
N LYS A 902 -36.75 10.39 -11.77
CA LYS A 902 -35.85 11.34 -12.45
C LYS A 902 -36.52 12.73 -12.45
N PRO A 903 -36.12 13.65 -11.55
CA PRO A 903 -36.88 14.86 -11.28
C PRO A 903 -36.69 15.94 -12.37
N GLU A 904 -37.78 16.58 -12.81
CA GLU A 904 -37.75 17.63 -13.83
C GLU A 904 -37.16 18.96 -13.32
N LYS A 905 -37.26 19.22 -12.01
CA LYS A 905 -36.78 20.42 -11.30
C LYS A 905 -35.74 20.02 -10.25
N ALA A 906 -35.04 21.00 -9.67
CA ALA A 906 -34.07 20.72 -8.61
C ALA A 906 -34.79 20.28 -7.32
N ASN A 907 -34.62 19.03 -6.94
CA ASN A 907 -35.22 18.38 -5.77
C ASN A 907 -34.29 18.34 -4.55
N GLY A 908 -33.02 18.71 -4.72
CA GLY A 908 -32.02 18.63 -3.66
C GLY A 908 -30.75 19.41 -3.94
N ILE A 909 -29.84 19.32 -2.98
CA ILE A 909 -28.54 20.00 -2.94
C ILE A 909 -27.40 18.99 -2.91
N LYS A 910 -26.26 19.43 -3.44
CA LYS A 910 -24.95 18.90 -3.11
C LYS A 910 -24.22 19.96 -2.28
N LEU A 911 -23.46 19.50 -1.30
CA LEU A 911 -22.61 20.33 -0.44
C LEU A 911 -21.16 20.14 -0.90
N GLU A 912 -20.52 21.24 -1.31
CA GLU A 912 -19.18 21.23 -1.89
C GLU A 912 -18.31 22.25 -1.13
N GLN A 913 -17.17 21.84 -0.57
CA GLN A 913 -16.17 22.76 -0.01
C GLN A 913 -15.26 23.28 -1.14
N PHE A 914 -14.76 24.52 -1.07
CA PHE A 914 -13.75 24.99 -2.02
C PHE A 914 -12.35 25.06 -1.40
N VAL A 915 -11.36 24.68 -2.20
CA VAL A 915 -9.95 24.60 -1.78
C VAL A 915 -9.38 25.94 -1.30
N PHE A 916 -9.91 27.05 -1.81
CA PHE A 916 -9.49 28.40 -1.44
C PHE A 916 -10.24 28.98 -0.21
N ASP A 917 -11.29 28.32 0.31
CA ASP A 917 -12.04 28.80 1.48
C ASP A 917 -11.20 28.85 2.79
N CYS A 918 -9.99 28.30 2.78
CA CYS A 918 -9.03 28.39 3.87
C CYS A 918 -8.22 29.70 3.89
N PHE A 919 -8.21 30.48 2.80
CA PHE A 919 -7.40 31.70 2.69
C PHE A 919 -7.73 32.75 3.77
N PRO A 920 -9.01 32.98 4.16
CA PRO A 920 -9.35 33.95 5.21
C PRO A 920 -8.83 33.61 6.60
N PHE A 921 -8.39 32.36 6.85
CA PHE A 921 -7.79 31.97 8.13
C PHE A 921 -6.39 32.59 8.33
N LEU A 922 -5.67 32.88 7.23
CA LEU A 922 -4.31 33.42 7.23
C LEU A 922 -4.27 34.94 7.40
N THR A 923 -3.17 35.48 7.91
CA THR A 923 -2.88 36.92 7.79
C THR A 923 -2.24 37.22 6.43
N LEU A 924 -2.16 38.51 6.04
CA LEU A 924 -1.53 38.91 4.77
C LEU A 924 -0.04 38.54 4.71
N GLU A 925 0.63 38.47 5.85
CA GLU A 925 2.05 38.09 5.96
C GLU A 925 2.28 36.59 5.74
N GLN A 926 1.23 35.77 5.88
CA GLN A 926 1.26 34.32 5.66
C GLN A 926 0.79 33.90 4.26
N PHE A 927 0.45 34.87 3.39
CA PHE A 927 -0.12 34.63 2.06
C PHE A 927 0.66 35.36 0.97
N ALA A 928 0.82 34.74 -0.21
CA ALA A 928 1.40 35.40 -1.38
C ALA A 928 0.66 35.08 -2.69
N CYS A 929 0.81 35.94 -3.69
CA CYS A 929 0.15 35.79 -4.99
C CYS A 929 1.14 36.08 -6.14
N MET A 930 1.19 35.20 -7.14
CA MET A 930 2.05 35.34 -8.32
C MET A 930 1.20 35.36 -9.60
N GLU A 931 1.21 36.48 -10.31
CA GLU A 931 0.61 36.58 -11.64
C GLU A 931 1.52 35.94 -12.70
N VAL A 932 0.97 35.06 -13.52
CA VAL A 932 1.67 34.33 -14.58
C VAL A 932 1.05 34.60 -15.96
N LYS A 933 1.82 34.32 -17.02
CA LYS A 933 1.35 34.43 -18.40
C LYS A 933 0.37 33.31 -18.72
N ARG A 934 -0.83 33.65 -19.18
CA ARG A 934 -1.88 32.66 -19.47
C ARG A 934 -1.46 31.72 -20.59
N GLU A 935 -0.91 32.30 -21.65
CA GLU A 935 -0.40 31.64 -22.85
C GLU A 935 0.84 30.77 -22.64
N ASP A 936 1.39 30.74 -21.42
CA ASP A 936 2.47 29.84 -21.02
C ASP A 936 2.10 28.87 -19.87
N GLU A 937 1.07 29.18 -19.07
CA GLU A 937 0.78 28.46 -17.81
C GLU A 937 -0.69 28.07 -17.58
N PHE A 938 -1.66 28.56 -18.35
CA PHE A 938 -3.08 28.27 -18.13
C PHE A 938 -3.90 28.13 -19.42
N SER A 939 -4.17 26.88 -19.79
CA SER A 939 -5.15 26.51 -20.82
C SER A 939 -6.02 25.36 -20.29
N PRO A 940 -7.24 25.64 -19.79
CA PRO A 940 -8.04 24.66 -19.08
C PRO A 940 -9.00 23.87 -19.99
N LEU A 941 -9.11 22.56 -19.76
CA LEU A 941 -10.05 21.68 -20.45
C LEU A 941 -11.37 21.52 -19.66
N LYS A 942 -12.38 22.32 -20.00
CA LYS A 942 -13.70 22.36 -19.31
C LYS A 942 -14.87 21.86 -20.17
N ASN A 943 -14.82 22.06 -21.48
CA ASN A 943 -15.94 21.93 -22.42
C ASN A 943 -15.67 20.90 -23.54
N ALA A 944 -16.71 20.43 -24.22
CA ALA A 944 -16.58 19.49 -25.33
C ALA A 944 -15.97 20.15 -26.59
N ARG A 945 -15.28 19.36 -27.42
CA ARG A 945 -14.71 19.79 -28.70
C ARG A 945 -15.73 20.54 -29.57
N GLY A 946 -15.34 21.69 -30.11
CA GLY A 946 -16.19 22.55 -30.93
C GLY A 946 -17.04 23.53 -30.13
N THR A 947 -16.70 23.76 -28.85
CA THR A 947 -17.28 24.87 -28.06
C THR A 947 -16.58 26.19 -28.39
N GLY A 948 -15.29 26.15 -28.72
CA GLY A 948 -14.48 27.33 -29.08
C GLY A 948 -13.87 28.08 -27.88
N GLU A 949 -14.15 27.63 -26.65
CA GLU A 949 -13.59 28.14 -25.40
C GLU A 949 -13.40 26.98 -24.42
N ASP A 950 -12.24 26.92 -23.76
CA ASP A 950 -11.85 25.93 -22.76
C ASP A 950 -12.13 24.47 -23.17
N ASP A 951 -11.82 24.12 -24.42
CA ASP A 951 -12.09 22.83 -25.06
C ASP A 951 -10.81 22.15 -25.63
N PRO A 952 -10.85 20.88 -26.08
CA PRO A 952 -9.69 20.16 -26.61
C PRO A 952 -8.91 20.89 -27.71
N ASP A 953 -9.60 21.65 -28.57
CA ASP A 953 -8.96 22.29 -29.72
C ASP A 953 -8.24 23.57 -29.28
N THR A 954 -8.82 24.32 -28.32
CA THR A 954 -8.12 25.42 -27.65
C THR A 954 -6.90 24.94 -26.86
N SER A 955 -7.04 23.88 -26.05
CA SER A 955 -5.94 23.30 -25.27
C SER A 955 -4.79 22.77 -26.15
N LYS A 956 -5.13 22.11 -27.27
CA LYS A 956 -4.16 21.69 -28.27
C LYS A 956 -3.44 22.88 -28.90
N LYS A 957 -4.21 23.88 -29.34
CA LYS A 957 -3.69 25.09 -30.01
C LYS A 957 -2.71 25.85 -29.11
N ASP A 958 -3.00 25.98 -27.82
CA ASP A 958 -2.14 26.67 -26.87
C ASP A 958 -0.80 25.93 -26.67
N ILE A 959 -0.81 24.60 -26.44
CA ILE A 959 0.42 23.79 -26.33
C ILE A 959 1.27 23.87 -27.61
N MET A 960 0.64 23.71 -28.79
CA MET A 960 1.36 23.76 -30.06
C MET A 960 1.87 25.17 -30.39
N THR A 961 1.20 26.22 -29.90
CA THR A 961 1.67 27.61 -30.01
C THR A 961 2.85 27.87 -29.05
N GLN A 962 2.81 27.34 -27.83
CA GLN A 962 3.91 27.43 -26.87
C GLN A 962 5.18 26.77 -27.42
N GLY A 963 5.10 25.53 -27.89
CA GLY A 963 6.25 24.82 -28.45
C GLY A 963 6.82 25.51 -29.70
N ALA A 964 5.97 26.08 -30.57
CA ALA A 964 6.40 26.90 -31.69
C ALA A 964 7.18 28.16 -31.25
N LYS A 965 6.69 28.90 -30.25
CA LYS A 965 7.40 30.05 -29.66
C LYS A 965 8.76 29.64 -29.10
N TRP A 966 8.83 28.51 -28.39
CA TRP A 966 10.05 28.03 -27.75
C TRP A 966 11.15 27.65 -28.77
N VAL A 967 10.81 26.93 -29.84
CA VAL A 967 11.82 26.60 -30.88
C VAL A 967 12.25 27.84 -31.68
N GLN A 968 11.36 28.81 -31.91
CA GLN A 968 11.71 30.09 -32.51
C GLN A 968 12.66 30.90 -31.62
N ALA A 969 12.40 30.96 -30.30
CA ALA A 969 13.29 31.60 -29.33
C ALA A 969 14.67 30.92 -29.24
N ALA A 970 14.74 29.61 -29.48
CA ALA A 970 16.00 28.86 -29.63
C ALA A 970 16.71 29.06 -30.98
N GLY A 971 16.13 29.85 -31.90
CA GLY A 971 16.72 30.19 -33.19
C GLY A 971 16.38 29.24 -34.34
N ALA A 972 15.31 28.43 -34.23
CA ALA A 972 14.79 27.63 -35.34
C ALA A 972 13.83 28.45 -36.22
N THR A 973 13.82 28.19 -37.52
CA THR A 973 12.83 28.74 -38.46
C THR A 973 11.64 27.79 -38.54
N VAL A 974 10.44 28.26 -38.18
CA VAL A 974 9.20 27.48 -38.32
C VAL A 974 8.48 27.88 -39.61
N VAL A 975 8.15 26.90 -40.44
CA VAL A 975 7.42 27.07 -41.71
C VAL A 975 6.11 26.30 -41.63
N SER A 976 5.02 26.87 -42.15
CA SER A 976 3.72 26.21 -42.18
C SER A 976 2.94 26.60 -43.43
N GLU A 977 2.09 25.69 -43.89
CA GLU A 977 1.11 25.93 -44.97
C GLU A 977 -0.15 26.67 -44.48
N THR A 978 -0.42 26.66 -43.16
CA THR A 978 -1.53 27.38 -42.53
C THR A 978 -1.09 28.10 -41.25
N SER A 979 -1.80 29.16 -40.85
CA SER A 979 -1.51 29.90 -39.60
C SER A 979 -1.91 29.18 -38.31
N GLU A 980 -2.40 27.93 -38.38
CA GLU A 980 -2.92 27.19 -37.22
C GLU A 980 -2.07 25.98 -36.82
N ASN A 981 -1.12 25.55 -37.65
CA ASN A 981 -0.20 24.48 -37.28
C ASN A 981 0.93 25.02 -36.41
N GLY A 982 0.96 24.59 -35.14
CA GLY A 982 2.10 24.82 -34.24
C GLY A 982 3.06 23.62 -34.16
N ILE A 983 3.90 23.59 -33.14
CA ILE A 983 4.86 22.52 -32.85
C ILE A 983 4.64 22.04 -31.42
N GLU A 984 4.43 20.73 -31.25
CA GLU A 984 4.48 20.10 -29.94
C GLU A 984 5.95 19.92 -29.51
N VAL A 985 6.28 20.30 -28.27
CA VAL A 985 7.58 20.02 -27.67
C VAL A 985 7.34 19.16 -26.44
N SER A 986 7.92 17.96 -26.43
CA SER A 986 7.84 17.02 -25.31
C SER A 986 8.42 17.63 -24.04
N PRO A 987 7.75 17.52 -22.87
CA PRO A 987 8.32 17.95 -21.59
C PRO A 987 9.69 17.31 -21.29
N LEU A 988 9.91 16.07 -21.73
CA LEU A 988 11.22 15.40 -21.57
C LEU A 988 12.34 16.13 -22.33
N ILE A 989 12.01 16.83 -23.42
CA ILE A 989 12.94 17.71 -24.15
C ILE A 989 13.05 19.09 -23.49
N SER A 990 11.94 19.72 -23.08
CA SER A 990 11.93 21.08 -22.52
C SER A 990 10.78 21.32 -21.53
N TYR A 991 11.09 21.82 -20.33
CA TYR A 991 10.10 22.16 -19.29
C TYR A 991 9.46 23.54 -19.47
N GLY A 992 10.21 24.49 -20.01
CA GLY A 992 9.85 25.90 -20.11
C GLY A 992 10.52 26.65 -21.26
N GLY A 993 10.97 25.94 -22.30
CA GLY A 993 11.72 26.48 -23.43
C GLY A 993 13.24 26.33 -23.31
N GLU A 994 13.75 25.80 -22.20
CA GLU A 994 15.18 25.54 -22.01
C GLU A 994 15.67 24.33 -22.84
N GLY A 995 16.99 24.27 -23.10
CA GLY A 995 17.64 23.11 -23.73
C GLY A 995 17.50 22.98 -25.25
N LEU A 996 16.61 23.74 -25.90
CA LEU A 996 16.28 23.63 -27.33
C LEU A 996 17.35 24.13 -28.32
N GLY A 997 18.50 24.63 -27.86
CA GLY A 997 19.53 25.23 -28.70
C GLY A 997 20.15 24.32 -29.78
N PHE A 998 19.91 23.00 -29.74
CA PHE A 998 20.28 22.07 -30.81
C PHE A 998 19.42 22.21 -32.08
N LEU A 999 18.30 22.94 -32.01
CA LEU A 999 17.41 23.30 -33.12
C LEU A 999 17.79 24.62 -33.81
N LYS A 1000 18.77 25.36 -33.28
CA LYS A 1000 19.23 26.63 -33.85
C LYS A 1000 19.61 26.47 -35.32
N ASP A 1001 19.24 27.45 -36.14
CA ASP A 1001 19.50 27.53 -37.58
C ASP A 1001 18.88 26.38 -38.41
N ARG A 1002 18.02 25.52 -37.81
CA ARG A 1002 17.22 24.52 -38.53
C ARG A 1002 15.89 25.10 -39.03
N THR A 1003 15.36 24.51 -40.10
CA THR A 1003 13.97 24.72 -40.55
C THR A 1003 13.10 23.56 -40.09
N ILE A 1004 11.93 23.85 -39.51
CA ILE A 1004 10.94 22.87 -39.04
C ILE A 1004 9.60 23.17 -39.73
N GLN A 1005 9.03 22.17 -40.42
CA GLN A 1005 7.71 22.28 -41.04
C GLN A 1005 6.63 21.86 -40.05
N ALA A 1006 5.63 22.72 -39.81
CA ALA A 1006 4.51 22.46 -38.92
C ALA A 1006 3.31 21.84 -39.68
N PRO A 1007 2.53 20.93 -39.06
CA PRO A 1007 2.62 20.51 -37.66
C PRO A 1007 3.73 19.48 -37.42
N ALA A 1008 4.46 19.62 -36.31
CA ALA A 1008 5.53 18.71 -35.91
C ALA A 1008 5.51 18.42 -34.41
N VAL A 1009 6.24 17.38 -34.02
CA VAL A 1009 6.56 17.04 -32.63
C VAL A 1009 8.08 16.99 -32.44
N ILE A 1010 8.57 17.55 -31.35
CA ILE A 1010 9.96 17.43 -30.90
C ILE A 1010 9.99 16.52 -29.68
N GLU A 1011 10.47 15.30 -29.89
CA GLU A 1011 10.50 14.20 -28.90
C GLU A 1011 11.91 13.63 -28.77
N LYS A 1012 12.17 12.86 -27.71
CA LYS A 1012 13.38 12.06 -27.54
C LYS A 1012 13.30 10.81 -28.44
N GLU A 1013 14.34 10.53 -29.23
CA GLU A 1013 14.49 9.22 -29.89
C GLU A 1013 14.77 8.12 -28.85
N ASP A 1014 14.18 6.93 -29.01
CA ASP A 1014 14.25 5.82 -28.05
C ASP A 1014 15.66 5.25 -27.84
#